data_AF-A0AA97FFS4-F1
#
_entry.id   AF-A0AA97FFS4-F1
#
_cell.length_a   1.000
_cell.length_b   1.000
_cell.length_c   1.000
_cell.angle_alpha   90.00
_cell.angle_beta   90.00
_cell.angle_gamma   90.00
#
_symmetry.space_group_name_H-M   'P 1'
#
loop_
_entity.id
_entity.type
_entity.pdbx_description
1 polymer ?
#
loop_
_entity_poly.entity_id
_entity_poly.type
_entity_poly.pdbx_seq_one_letter_code
_entity_poly.pdbx_strand_id
1 'polypeptide(L)'
;MALRSDWFLILLLLFLIFPIMVPSVSSLQTGWNFTIVDNGNSGSLCSLAYNPVTKNPAILYTDSEGKHLYYRYYDEGWQEPLDTGILATGSISFDFDESGNGHCIGYSVNQTLSRGKIYYSLIKDGRVESTEMIDNNVGVLQSISIKAVQDQTPYISFSNISNKLSLYKREDENWFSFFSSSYGDSSGQFSSLSINPATKMPSIVYSYSLYGINKIKLIYAEFDGEKWSEKSVKNSEGYGFFCSLDLNSSGNPSISYTRSFDKSLYYAFRAGGVWTNQIVDGSRNIDIPGYTSLDFDSSDCPHISYYNTTSHDLMLASKNISDEGSLWKILPLYSEGDSGMCSSLKINPESDLPSVAFVSDNKLMFAEEGFVPKSSFDASPLSPVLGEETHFSISSETEETKYSWDFGDGSVSGEETPSHLYKNPGIYDVSMSAKSRFGESVTEKTGYIIVKPYANFHAGKTTGTGNLTVSFFDDSKGASAWNWSFGDGEWFNTTDEGLKNPVHSYEIPGFYDVTLIASNGSLKTEIIKNGYIVVSSITEKDLNIEAQSPLGDAGNRDTNVMSAKKLNAGDSVSFSLNKGSLSEFSFFTQSDLTEILITIKEEKNLPAGIPDPRVPVYRYETPEVFRADKDQVSSPEYEFKIPKSWMDENDLIPADILCLSYECKTNEWKSFQTVYTCFDGENCIFKAKTYDLTMIALGGKKTCSQNTDKSSDEKPVLEDNSVLEKPADKSGGGEMQSTRNPPGLMNTDLKKMPLPLFLNLAAIFVFLIFGFFSAKRNKKR
;
A
#
# COMPACT_ATOMS: atom_id res chain seq x y z
N MET A 1 54.70 37.89 5.06
CA MET A 1 55.23 36.51 5.12
C MET A 1 54.85 36.00 6.50
N ALA A 2 54.22 34.82 6.60
CA ALA A 2 53.41 34.33 7.73
C ALA A 2 51.97 34.91 7.81
N LEU A 3 51.08 34.41 6.94
CA LEU A 3 49.60 34.33 7.06
C LEU A 3 48.95 33.81 5.76
N ARG A 4 49.67 32.99 4.98
CA ARG A 4 49.20 32.53 3.66
C ARG A 4 49.32 31.01 3.42
N SER A 5 49.64 30.21 4.44
CA SER A 5 49.79 28.75 4.30
C SER A 5 48.59 27.93 4.79
N ASP A 6 47.68 28.48 5.61
CA ASP A 6 46.66 27.65 6.27
C ASP A 6 45.39 27.43 5.44
N TRP A 7 45.15 28.27 4.44
CA TRP A 7 44.01 28.10 3.52
C TRP A 7 44.24 26.99 2.48
N PHE A 8 45.50 26.68 2.16
CA PHE A 8 45.83 25.65 1.18
C PHE A 8 45.70 24.24 1.76
N LEU A 9 45.98 24.07 3.06
CA LEU A 9 45.83 22.79 3.76
C LEU A 9 44.36 22.44 4.04
N ILE A 10 43.52 23.45 4.35
CA ILE A 10 42.09 23.27 4.57
C ILE A 10 41.37 22.92 3.25
N LEU A 11 41.79 23.51 2.12
CA LEU A 11 41.26 23.12 0.82
C LEU A 11 41.65 21.69 0.43
N LEU A 12 42.89 21.27 0.73
CA LEU A 12 43.36 19.91 0.39
C LEU A 12 42.69 18.81 1.23
N LEU A 13 42.34 19.10 2.49
CA LEU A 13 41.61 18.18 3.38
C LEU A 13 40.12 18.07 3.02
N LEU A 14 39.50 19.13 2.47
CA LEU A 14 38.12 19.09 1.96
C LEU A 14 37.98 18.24 0.67
N PHE A 15 39.06 18.04 -0.10
CA PHE A 15 39.08 17.14 -1.26
C PHE A 15 39.30 15.66 -0.91
N LEU A 16 39.65 15.33 0.35
CA LEU A 16 39.89 13.94 0.79
C LEU A 16 38.72 13.33 1.60
N ILE A 17 37.66 14.10 1.89
CA ILE A 17 36.53 13.65 2.73
C ILE A 17 35.19 13.62 1.95
N PHE A 18 35.17 14.05 0.69
CA PHE A 18 34.04 13.84 -0.21
C PHE A 18 34.48 12.98 -1.40
N PRO A 19 33.97 11.74 -1.57
CA PRO A 19 34.02 11.14 -2.88
C PRO A 19 33.22 12.06 -3.80
N ILE A 20 33.92 12.72 -4.73
CA ILE A 20 33.30 13.34 -5.89
C ILE A 20 32.68 12.17 -6.65
N MET A 21 31.39 11.91 -6.42
CA MET A 21 30.57 11.24 -7.41
C MET A 21 30.63 12.13 -8.65
N VAL A 22 31.47 11.71 -9.60
CA VAL A 22 31.31 12.11 -10.98
C VAL A 22 29.92 11.62 -11.37
N PRO A 23 28.95 12.48 -11.75
CA PRO A 23 27.72 11.99 -12.34
C PRO A 23 28.07 11.58 -13.77
N SER A 24 28.55 10.35 -13.92
CA SER A 24 28.42 9.61 -15.17
C SER A 24 27.49 8.44 -14.91
N VAL A 25 26.27 8.77 -14.51
CA VAL A 25 25.12 7.89 -14.67
C VAL A 25 24.24 8.69 -15.61
N SER A 26 24.14 8.25 -16.86
CA SER A 26 23.04 8.65 -17.72
C SER A 26 21.77 8.46 -16.91
N SER A 27 21.04 9.54 -16.66
CA SER A 27 19.81 9.45 -15.88
C SER A 27 18.76 8.79 -16.76
N LEU A 28 18.81 7.45 -16.86
CA LEU A 28 17.71 6.67 -17.40
C LEU A 28 16.45 7.12 -16.66
N GLN A 29 15.41 7.42 -17.42
CA GLN A 29 14.19 7.96 -16.86
C GLN A 29 13.52 6.91 -15.98
N THR A 30 13.22 7.25 -14.72
CA THR A 30 12.46 6.35 -13.84
C THR A 30 11.09 6.05 -14.45
N GLY A 31 10.69 4.79 -14.44
CA GLY A 31 9.50 4.29 -15.12
C GLY A 31 9.76 3.72 -16.51
N TRP A 32 11.00 3.78 -17.03
CA TRP A 32 11.36 3.25 -18.34
C TRP A 32 12.42 2.16 -18.24
N ASN A 33 12.21 1.05 -18.94
CA ASN A 33 13.21 0.01 -19.13
C ASN A 33 13.78 0.08 -20.56
N PHE A 34 15.10 0.02 -20.69
CA PHE A 34 15.81 0.09 -21.97
C PHE A 34 16.57 -1.21 -22.23
N THR A 35 16.29 -1.84 -23.37
CA THR A 35 16.90 -3.12 -23.75
C THR A 35 17.65 -2.96 -25.06
N ILE A 36 18.91 -3.42 -25.12
CA ILE A 36 19.62 -3.61 -26.37
C ILE A 36 19.04 -4.85 -27.03
N VAL A 37 18.34 -4.66 -28.14
CA VAL A 37 17.80 -5.74 -28.94
C VAL A 37 18.93 -6.33 -29.78
N ASP A 38 19.59 -5.52 -30.60
CA ASP A 38 20.71 -5.93 -31.47
C ASP A 38 21.93 -5.01 -31.24
N ASN A 39 23.10 -5.62 -31.08
CA ASN A 39 24.33 -4.93 -30.66
C ASN A 39 25.31 -4.71 -31.83
N GLY A 40 25.04 -3.72 -32.67
CA GLY A 40 26.01 -3.19 -33.64
C GLY A 40 25.84 -3.64 -35.09
N ASN A 41 24.81 -4.43 -35.40
CA ASN A 41 24.48 -4.80 -36.78
C ASN A 41 23.26 -4.05 -37.33
N SER A 42 22.77 -3.03 -36.64
CA SER A 42 21.54 -2.31 -37.03
C SER A 42 21.84 -1.01 -37.78
N GLY A 43 21.06 -0.76 -38.84
CA GLY A 43 21.02 0.48 -39.59
C GLY A 43 20.06 1.47 -38.94
N SER A 44 19.79 2.59 -39.62
CA SER A 44 19.06 3.71 -39.02
C SER A 44 17.54 3.55 -38.95
N LEU A 45 16.96 2.50 -39.54
CA LEU A 45 15.51 2.35 -39.70
C LEU A 45 14.96 1.23 -38.81
N CYS A 46 13.85 1.52 -38.14
CA CYS A 46 13.08 0.52 -37.40
C CYS A 46 11.56 0.78 -37.49
N SER A 47 10.75 -0.26 -37.33
CA SER A 47 9.28 -0.19 -37.24
C SER A 47 8.81 -1.19 -36.19
N LEU A 48 8.06 -0.71 -35.21
CA LEU A 48 7.51 -1.49 -34.09
C LEU A 48 6.04 -1.81 -34.34
N ALA A 49 5.63 -3.03 -34.03
CA ALA A 49 4.22 -3.40 -33.91
C ALA A 49 4.04 -4.46 -32.81
N TYR A 50 2.85 -4.53 -32.24
CA TYR A 50 2.45 -5.56 -31.30
C TYR A 50 1.63 -6.63 -31.99
N ASN A 51 1.96 -7.89 -31.73
CA ASN A 51 1.17 -9.01 -32.24
C ASN A 51 -0.19 -9.02 -31.52
N PRO A 52 -1.33 -8.95 -32.24
CA PRO A 52 -2.63 -8.86 -31.60
C PRO A 52 -3.05 -10.14 -30.86
N VAL A 53 -2.44 -11.29 -31.17
CA VAL A 53 -2.70 -12.59 -30.53
C VAL A 53 -1.83 -12.77 -29.29
N THR A 54 -0.51 -12.65 -29.43
CA THR A 54 0.43 -12.91 -28.33
C THR A 54 0.66 -11.71 -27.42
N LYS A 55 0.26 -10.51 -27.85
CA LYS A 55 0.54 -9.22 -27.19
C LYS A 55 2.04 -8.89 -27.05
N ASN A 56 2.90 -9.67 -27.69
CA ASN A 56 4.33 -9.41 -27.67
C ASN A 56 4.75 -8.41 -28.76
N PRO A 57 5.77 -7.58 -28.50
CA PRO A 57 6.32 -6.68 -29.49
C PRO A 57 7.16 -7.43 -30.54
N ALA A 58 7.16 -6.89 -31.75
CA ALA A 58 8.10 -7.24 -32.80
C ALA A 58 8.62 -6.00 -33.53
N ILE A 59 9.89 -6.07 -33.93
CA ILE A 59 10.61 -4.98 -34.55
C ILE A 59 11.14 -5.44 -35.90
N LEU A 60 10.81 -4.66 -36.92
CA LEU A 60 11.42 -4.72 -38.23
C LEU A 60 12.53 -3.67 -38.28
N TYR A 61 13.73 -4.02 -38.76
CA TYR A 61 14.87 -3.10 -38.82
C TYR A 61 15.83 -3.43 -39.94
N THR A 62 16.62 -2.44 -40.38
CA THR A 62 17.66 -2.65 -41.40
C THR A 62 18.99 -3.06 -40.77
N ASP A 63 19.88 -3.73 -41.51
CA ASP A 63 21.28 -3.87 -41.09
C ASP A 63 22.07 -2.56 -41.16
N SER A 64 23.28 -2.57 -40.58
CA SER A 64 24.20 -1.43 -40.57
C SER A 64 24.65 -0.96 -41.95
N GLU A 65 24.59 -1.84 -42.96
CA GLU A 65 24.82 -1.47 -44.36
C GLU A 65 23.60 -0.81 -45.02
N GLY A 66 22.43 -0.86 -44.37
CA GLY A 66 21.17 -0.39 -44.92
C GLY A 66 20.78 -1.14 -46.19
N LYS A 67 20.96 -2.46 -46.21
CA LYS A 67 20.71 -3.32 -47.38
C LYS A 67 19.72 -4.42 -47.10
N HIS A 68 19.79 -5.08 -45.96
CA HIS A 68 18.89 -6.18 -45.60
C HIS A 68 17.91 -5.75 -44.52
N LEU A 69 16.71 -6.32 -44.60
CA LEU A 69 15.63 -6.09 -43.66
C LEU A 69 15.45 -7.31 -42.78
N TYR A 70 15.59 -7.12 -41.47
CA TYR A 70 15.48 -8.14 -40.46
C TYR A 70 14.21 -7.96 -39.64
N TYR A 71 13.62 -9.08 -39.27
CA TYR A 71 12.49 -9.17 -38.36
C TYR A 71 12.93 -9.82 -37.06
N ARG A 72 12.47 -9.28 -35.93
CA ARG A 72 12.72 -9.84 -34.62
C ARG A 72 11.50 -9.71 -33.74
N TYR A 73 11.21 -10.71 -32.94
CA TYR A 73 10.05 -10.74 -32.07
C TYR A 73 10.45 -11.13 -30.65
N TYR A 74 9.62 -10.72 -29.70
CA TYR A 74 9.77 -11.09 -28.31
C TYR A 74 8.95 -12.34 -27.99
N ASP A 75 9.58 -13.30 -27.34
CA ASP A 75 8.98 -14.53 -26.81
C ASP A 75 9.87 -15.02 -25.67
N GLU A 76 9.51 -14.71 -24.42
CA GLU A 76 10.35 -14.88 -23.22
C GLU A 76 11.78 -14.29 -23.36
N GLY A 77 11.94 -13.33 -24.28
CA GLY A 77 13.22 -12.79 -24.73
C GLY A 77 13.23 -12.45 -26.22
N TRP A 78 14.17 -11.61 -26.65
CA TRP A 78 14.33 -11.23 -28.06
C TRP A 78 14.97 -12.34 -28.88
N GLN A 79 14.19 -12.98 -29.75
CA GLN A 79 14.59 -14.12 -30.58
C GLN A 79 15.67 -13.76 -31.61
N GLU A 80 16.37 -14.72 -32.18
CA GLU A 80 17.38 -14.46 -33.22
C GLU A 80 16.79 -13.73 -34.44
N PRO A 81 17.56 -12.85 -35.12
CA PRO A 81 17.04 -12.07 -36.23
C PRO A 81 16.76 -12.93 -37.46
N LEU A 82 15.60 -12.70 -38.06
CA LEU A 82 15.14 -13.36 -39.28
C LEU A 82 15.33 -12.43 -40.48
N ASP A 83 16.18 -12.80 -41.44
CA ASP A 83 16.25 -12.08 -42.73
C ASP A 83 14.93 -12.26 -43.49
N THR A 84 14.28 -11.15 -43.80
CA THR A 84 12.99 -11.13 -44.51
C THR A 84 13.10 -11.44 -46.00
N GLY A 85 14.32 -11.57 -46.53
CA GLY A 85 14.61 -11.69 -47.96
C GLY A 85 14.45 -10.37 -48.72
N ILE A 86 14.07 -9.28 -48.05
CA ILE A 86 13.88 -7.97 -48.66
C ILE A 86 15.19 -7.19 -48.59
N LEU A 87 15.61 -6.71 -49.77
CA LEU A 87 16.63 -5.68 -49.84
C LEU A 87 15.98 -4.31 -49.61
N ALA A 88 16.31 -3.64 -48.51
CA ALA A 88 15.77 -2.34 -48.15
C ALA A 88 16.89 -1.32 -47.96
N THR A 89 16.90 -0.29 -48.81
CA THR A 89 17.87 0.82 -48.78
C THR A 89 17.23 2.16 -48.43
N GLY A 90 16.01 2.13 -47.89
CA GLY A 90 15.18 3.29 -47.58
C GLY A 90 14.00 2.89 -46.70
N SER A 91 12.92 3.68 -46.70
CA SER A 91 11.75 3.51 -45.82
C SER A 91 11.30 2.04 -45.68
N ILE A 92 10.91 1.67 -44.45
CA ILE A 92 10.37 0.36 -44.09
C ILE A 92 9.04 0.57 -43.38
N SER A 93 8.17 -0.43 -43.38
CA SER A 93 6.94 -0.42 -42.58
C SER A 93 6.51 -1.84 -42.26
N PHE A 94 5.93 -2.01 -41.06
CA PHE A 94 5.57 -3.29 -40.49
C PHE A 94 4.23 -3.19 -39.74
N ASP A 95 3.40 -4.22 -39.85
CA ASP A 95 2.14 -4.35 -39.11
C ASP A 95 1.74 -5.83 -39.01
N PHE A 96 0.84 -6.15 -38.09
CA PHE A 96 0.26 -7.50 -37.96
C PHE A 96 -1.19 -7.52 -38.44
N ASP A 97 -1.62 -8.62 -39.07
CA ASP A 97 -3.05 -8.91 -39.20
C ASP A 97 -3.63 -9.45 -37.88
N GLU A 98 -4.95 -9.61 -37.81
CA GLU A 98 -5.60 -10.10 -36.59
C GLU A 98 -5.33 -11.56 -36.25
N SER A 99 -4.80 -12.34 -37.21
CA SER A 99 -4.35 -13.70 -36.96
C SER A 99 -2.93 -13.73 -36.36
N GLY A 100 -2.28 -12.58 -36.22
CA GLY A 100 -0.92 -12.46 -35.72
C GLY A 100 0.15 -12.71 -36.79
N ASN A 101 -0.22 -12.70 -38.08
CA ASN A 101 0.76 -12.79 -39.16
C ASN A 101 1.40 -11.42 -39.38
N GLY A 102 2.72 -11.39 -39.49
CA GLY A 102 3.47 -10.17 -39.73
C GLY A 102 3.51 -9.83 -41.21
N HIS A 103 3.27 -8.57 -41.55
CA HIS A 103 3.36 -8.04 -42.90
C HIS A 103 4.39 -6.94 -42.94
N CYS A 104 5.46 -7.11 -43.72
CA CYS A 104 6.49 -6.10 -43.86
C CYS A 104 6.68 -5.69 -45.31
N ILE A 105 7.03 -4.41 -45.48
CA ILE A 105 7.42 -3.85 -46.76
C ILE A 105 8.75 -3.12 -46.64
N GLY A 106 9.54 -3.20 -47.71
CA GLY A 106 10.81 -2.52 -47.82
C GLY A 106 11.04 -2.03 -49.24
N TYR A 107 11.82 -0.96 -49.33
CA TYR A 107 12.10 -0.27 -50.58
C TYR A 107 13.58 -0.35 -50.95
N SER A 108 13.89 -0.76 -52.18
CA SER A 108 15.25 -0.80 -52.73
C SER A 108 15.43 0.23 -53.83
N VAL A 109 16.47 1.07 -53.74
CA VAL A 109 16.82 2.07 -54.75
C VAL A 109 17.87 1.51 -55.71
N ASN A 110 17.62 1.58 -57.02
CA ASN A 110 18.69 1.55 -57.99
C ASN A 110 19.19 2.97 -58.26
N GLN A 111 20.30 3.35 -57.62
CA GLN A 111 20.85 4.71 -57.68
C GLN A 111 21.25 5.15 -59.10
N THR A 112 21.51 4.22 -60.01
CA THR A 112 21.91 4.54 -61.40
C THR A 112 20.73 4.81 -62.32
N LEU A 113 19.54 4.27 -62.01
CA LEU A 113 18.37 4.32 -62.90
C LEU A 113 17.27 5.25 -62.41
N SER A 114 17.42 5.87 -61.23
CA SER A 114 16.36 6.68 -60.60
C SER A 114 15.02 5.92 -60.53
N ARG A 115 15.09 4.61 -60.29
CA ARG A 115 13.95 3.72 -60.12
C ARG A 115 14.16 2.89 -58.89
N GLY A 116 13.10 2.68 -58.13
CA GLY A 116 13.12 1.75 -57.01
C GLY A 116 12.16 0.58 -57.20
N LYS A 117 12.28 -0.38 -56.30
CA LYS A 117 11.45 -1.57 -56.20
C LYS A 117 10.83 -1.63 -54.82
N ILE A 118 9.57 -2.02 -54.75
CA ILE A 118 8.89 -2.29 -53.49
C ILE A 118 8.74 -3.80 -53.35
N TYR A 119 9.14 -4.29 -52.20
CA TYR A 119 8.99 -5.69 -51.81
C TYR A 119 8.05 -5.80 -50.64
N TYR A 120 7.38 -6.95 -50.58
CA TYR A 120 6.53 -7.36 -49.48
C TYR A 120 6.95 -8.75 -49.03
N SER A 121 6.93 -8.97 -47.72
CA SER A 121 7.11 -10.27 -47.11
C SER A 121 6.00 -10.55 -46.11
N LEU A 122 5.55 -11.80 -46.12
CA LEU A 122 4.59 -12.36 -45.17
C LEU A 122 5.36 -13.23 -44.16
N ILE A 123 5.16 -12.97 -42.88
CA ILE A 123 5.80 -13.66 -41.78
C ILE A 123 4.72 -14.40 -40.99
N LYS A 124 4.82 -15.71 -40.91
CA LYS A 124 3.93 -16.58 -40.12
C LYS A 124 4.74 -17.47 -39.21
N ASP A 125 4.29 -17.62 -37.96
CA ASP A 125 4.92 -18.49 -36.96
C ASP A 125 6.44 -18.26 -36.83
N GLY A 126 6.87 -16.99 -36.85
CA GLY A 126 8.28 -16.60 -36.75
C GLY A 126 9.14 -16.95 -37.97
N ARG A 127 8.54 -17.20 -39.14
CA ARG A 127 9.24 -17.53 -40.39
C ARG A 127 8.73 -16.72 -41.57
N VAL A 128 9.60 -16.44 -42.53
CA VAL A 128 9.21 -15.83 -43.81
C VAL A 128 8.51 -16.89 -44.66
N GLU A 129 7.23 -16.70 -44.92
CA GLU A 129 6.44 -17.61 -45.75
C GLU A 129 6.60 -17.27 -47.25
N SER A 130 6.60 -15.98 -47.58
CA SER A 130 6.73 -15.51 -48.96
C SER A 130 7.40 -14.14 -49.00
N THR A 131 8.18 -13.89 -50.06
CA THR A 131 8.72 -12.58 -50.41
C THR A 131 8.48 -12.31 -51.89
N GLU A 132 7.87 -11.18 -52.22
CA GLU A 132 7.52 -10.82 -53.59
C GLU A 132 7.81 -9.35 -53.90
N MET A 133 8.01 -9.05 -55.18
CA MET A 133 8.11 -7.68 -55.68
C MET A 133 6.74 -7.21 -56.13
N ILE A 134 6.28 -6.09 -55.59
CA ILE A 134 4.95 -5.53 -55.88
C ILE A 134 5.01 -4.66 -57.13
N ASP A 135 6.00 -3.76 -57.19
CA ASP A 135 6.17 -2.81 -58.28
C ASP A 135 7.65 -2.47 -58.47
N ASN A 136 8.05 -2.20 -59.71
CA ASN A 136 9.40 -1.82 -60.13
C ASN A 136 9.48 -0.43 -60.81
N ASN A 137 8.33 0.26 -60.88
CA ASN A 137 8.17 1.60 -61.43
C ASN A 137 7.91 2.63 -60.32
N VAL A 138 8.70 2.53 -59.26
CA VAL A 138 8.60 3.33 -58.04
C VAL A 138 9.59 4.49 -58.10
N GLY A 139 9.16 5.68 -57.68
CA GLY A 139 9.96 6.90 -57.76
C GLY A 139 11.11 6.94 -56.77
N VAL A 140 12.06 7.86 -57.01
CA VAL A 140 13.20 8.09 -56.13
C VAL A 140 12.73 8.85 -54.90
N LEU A 141 12.61 8.13 -53.78
CA LEU A 141 12.31 8.61 -52.42
C LEU A 141 10.87 9.04 -52.15
N GLN A 142 10.04 8.16 -51.57
CA GLN A 142 8.84 8.54 -50.80
C GLN A 142 8.57 7.51 -49.68
N SER A 143 8.01 7.96 -48.55
CA SER A 143 7.61 7.09 -47.43
C SER A 143 6.73 5.93 -47.91
N ILE A 144 6.92 4.76 -47.30
CA ILE A 144 6.03 3.63 -47.49
C ILE A 144 5.31 3.33 -46.19
N SER A 145 4.07 2.84 -46.28
CA SER A 145 3.30 2.47 -45.10
C SER A 145 2.48 1.22 -45.41
N ILE A 146 2.44 0.29 -44.46
CA ILE A 146 1.55 -0.87 -44.49
C ILE A 146 0.61 -0.84 -43.29
N LYS A 147 -0.63 -1.26 -43.52
CA LYS A 147 -1.56 -1.67 -42.48
C LYS A 147 -2.29 -2.93 -42.89
N ALA A 148 -2.38 -3.89 -41.97
CA ALA A 148 -3.12 -5.12 -42.19
C ALA A 148 -4.46 -5.05 -41.43
N VAL A 149 -5.53 -5.56 -42.07
CA VAL A 149 -6.89 -5.49 -41.53
C VAL A 149 -7.37 -6.90 -41.13
N GLN A 150 -8.51 -6.94 -40.44
CA GLN A 150 -9.24 -8.12 -39.95
C GLN A 150 -9.31 -9.33 -40.88
N ASP A 151 -9.43 -9.10 -42.16
CA ASP A 151 -9.62 -10.11 -43.20
C ASP A 151 -8.30 -10.60 -43.82
N GLN A 152 -7.17 -10.38 -43.15
CA GLN A 152 -5.82 -10.67 -43.65
C GLN A 152 -5.47 -9.88 -44.92
N THR A 153 -6.20 -8.79 -45.20
CA THR A 153 -5.94 -7.93 -46.34
C THR A 153 -4.94 -6.82 -45.95
N PRO A 154 -3.69 -6.87 -46.42
CA PRO A 154 -2.76 -5.75 -46.30
C PRO A 154 -3.09 -4.64 -47.30
N TYR A 155 -3.02 -3.41 -46.79
CA TYR A 155 -3.03 -2.17 -47.56
C TYR A 155 -1.65 -1.55 -47.52
N ILE A 156 -1.12 -1.16 -48.67
CA ILE A 156 0.21 -0.56 -48.78
C ILE A 156 0.17 0.73 -49.58
N SER A 157 0.88 1.74 -49.11
CA SER A 157 1.00 3.01 -49.81
C SER A 157 2.42 3.24 -50.28
N PHE A 158 2.57 3.65 -51.53
CA PHE A 158 3.83 4.11 -52.11
C PHE A 158 3.55 5.02 -53.31
N SER A 159 4.59 5.68 -53.80
CA SER A 159 4.47 6.61 -54.92
C SER A 159 5.26 6.15 -56.14
N ASN A 160 4.66 6.35 -57.30
CA ASN A 160 5.29 5.97 -58.58
C ASN A 160 6.44 6.94 -58.97
N ILE A 161 7.08 6.68 -60.12
CA ILE A 161 8.16 7.53 -60.66
C ILE A 161 7.79 8.99 -60.90
N SER A 162 6.50 9.31 -61.05
CA SER A 162 6.00 10.67 -61.19
C SER A 162 5.67 11.32 -59.85
N ASN A 163 6.02 10.69 -58.72
CA ASN A 163 5.67 11.14 -57.38
C ASN A 163 4.14 11.27 -57.21
N LYS A 164 3.37 10.30 -57.72
CA LYS A 164 1.93 10.22 -57.45
C LYS A 164 1.67 9.10 -56.46
N LEU A 165 1.16 9.46 -55.28
CA LEU A 165 0.77 8.51 -54.25
C LEU A 165 -0.35 7.60 -54.73
N SER A 166 -0.19 6.30 -54.48
CA SER A 166 -1.24 5.30 -54.65
C SER A 166 -1.27 4.35 -53.45
N LEU A 167 -2.47 3.87 -53.13
CA LEU A 167 -2.70 2.80 -52.17
C LEU A 167 -3.03 1.54 -52.95
N TYR A 168 -2.42 0.42 -52.57
CA TYR A 168 -2.72 -0.90 -53.10
C TYR A 168 -3.32 -1.76 -52.00
N LYS A 169 -4.26 -2.60 -52.39
CA LYS A 169 -4.89 -3.62 -51.55
C LYS A 169 -4.51 -4.98 -52.10
N ARG A 170 -4.23 -5.95 -51.23
CA ARG A 170 -4.02 -7.35 -51.65
C ARG A 170 -5.33 -8.12 -51.62
N GLU A 171 -5.70 -8.76 -52.72
CA GLU A 171 -6.87 -9.65 -52.82
C GLU A 171 -6.44 -10.91 -53.59
N ASP A 172 -6.79 -12.10 -53.10
CA ASP A 172 -6.46 -13.39 -53.74
C ASP A 172 -4.99 -13.47 -54.22
N GLU A 173 -4.05 -13.17 -53.31
CA GLU A 173 -2.59 -13.11 -53.55
C GLU A 173 -2.10 -12.02 -54.52
N ASN A 174 -3.00 -11.25 -55.14
CA ASN A 174 -2.67 -10.21 -56.13
C ASN A 174 -2.81 -8.80 -55.56
N TRP A 175 -2.03 -7.86 -56.08
CA TRP A 175 -2.07 -6.46 -55.67
C TRP A 175 -2.88 -5.61 -56.65
N PHE A 176 -3.86 -4.86 -56.13
CA PHE A 176 -4.73 -3.99 -56.91
C PHE A 176 -4.59 -2.54 -56.47
N SER A 177 -4.53 -1.63 -57.42
CA SER A 177 -4.60 -0.20 -57.11
C SER A 177 -6.00 0.14 -56.58
N PHE A 178 -6.05 0.60 -55.33
CA PHE A 178 -7.27 0.86 -54.60
C PHE A 178 -7.56 2.36 -54.44
N PHE A 179 -6.51 3.18 -54.44
CA PHE A 179 -6.60 4.63 -54.43
C PHE A 179 -5.42 5.25 -55.20
N SER A 180 -5.67 6.41 -55.82
CA SER A 180 -4.64 7.22 -56.44
C SER A 180 -4.97 8.69 -56.23
N SER A 181 -4.00 9.45 -55.73
CA SER A 181 -4.18 10.87 -55.37
C SER A 181 -4.73 11.71 -56.53
N SER A 182 -5.74 12.54 -56.27
CA SER A 182 -6.29 13.48 -57.28
C SER A 182 -5.40 14.72 -57.50
N TYR A 183 -4.48 15.00 -56.58
CA TYR A 183 -3.65 16.21 -56.60
C TYR A 183 -2.48 16.18 -57.62
N GLY A 184 -2.33 15.08 -58.36
CA GLY A 184 -1.35 14.94 -59.45
C GLY A 184 0.07 14.61 -58.99
N ASP A 185 1.04 14.82 -59.88
CA ASP A 185 2.47 14.57 -59.66
C ASP A 185 3.01 15.46 -58.52
N SER A 186 3.91 14.94 -57.67
CA SER A 186 4.41 15.56 -56.42
C SER A 186 3.50 15.42 -55.19
N SER A 187 2.70 14.35 -55.13
CA SER A 187 1.97 13.90 -53.94
C SER A 187 2.58 12.61 -53.36
N GLY A 188 2.79 12.56 -52.05
CA GLY A 188 3.16 11.33 -51.33
C GLY A 188 4.54 11.29 -50.68
N GLN A 189 5.33 12.38 -50.69
CA GLN A 189 6.72 12.34 -50.23
C GLN A 189 6.86 11.82 -48.79
N PHE A 190 5.87 12.19 -47.98
CA PHE A 190 5.64 11.69 -46.64
C PHE A 190 4.17 11.30 -46.59
N SER A 191 3.89 10.09 -46.13
CA SER A 191 2.59 9.49 -46.04
C SER A 191 2.56 8.52 -44.87
N SER A 192 1.38 8.36 -44.30
CA SER A 192 1.15 7.41 -43.21
C SER A 192 -0.28 6.90 -43.34
N LEU A 193 -0.40 5.58 -43.24
CA LEU A 193 -1.65 4.85 -43.33
C LEU A 193 -2.09 4.45 -41.92
N SER A 194 -3.38 4.59 -41.63
CA SER A 194 -4.01 4.00 -40.46
C SER A 194 -5.39 3.45 -40.83
N ILE A 195 -5.88 2.52 -40.01
CA ILE A 195 -7.15 1.85 -40.19
C ILE A 195 -8.09 2.36 -39.11
N ASN A 196 -9.29 2.76 -39.49
CA ASN A 196 -10.29 3.15 -38.51
C ASN A 196 -10.66 1.95 -37.64
N PRO A 197 -10.48 2.02 -36.31
CA PRO A 197 -10.70 0.87 -35.43
C PRO A 197 -12.16 0.39 -35.44
N ALA A 198 -13.12 1.28 -35.68
CA ALA A 198 -14.55 0.99 -35.70
C ALA A 198 -15.04 0.50 -37.06
N THR A 199 -14.71 1.21 -38.15
CA THR A 199 -15.22 0.88 -39.49
C THR A 199 -14.34 -0.08 -40.27
N LYS A 200 -13.10 -0.31 -39.81
CA LYS A 200 -12.05 -1.09 -40.48
C LYS A 200 -11.67 -0.53 -41.87
N MET A 201 -12.05 0.71 -42.16
CA MET A 201 -11.74 1.37 -43.42
C MET A 201 -10.39 2.08 -43.37
N PRO A 202 -9.61 2.05 -44.47
CA PRO A 202 -8.32 2.72 -44.53
C PRO A 202 -8.45 4.24 -44.62
N SER A 203 -7.50 4.91 -43.98
CA SER A 203 -7.28 6.35 -44.09
C SER A 203 -5.81 6.63 -44.30
N ILE A 204 -5.48 7.59 -45.16
CA ILE A 204 -4.11 7.94 -45.48
C ILE A 204 -3.91 9.46 -45.39
N VAL A 205 -2.84 9.88 -44.74
CA VAL A 205 -2.33 11.24 -44.84
C VAL A 205 -1.15 11.25 -45.78
N TYR A 206 -0.98 12.33 -46.54
CA TYR A 206 0.21 12.53 -47.34
C TYR A 206 0.52 14.00 -47.61
N SER A 207 1.79 14.26 -47.93
CA SER A 207 2.26 15.58 -48.33
C SER A 207 2.05 15.82 -49.82
N TYR A 208 1.64 17.05 -50.18
CA TYR A 208 1.47 17.49 -51.56
C TYR A 208 2.14 18.84 -51.80
N SER A 209 2.93 18.96 -52.88
CA SER A 209 3.73 20.14 -53.22
C SER A 209 3.15 20.91 -54.42
N LEU A 210 2.76 22.18 -54.20
CA LEU A 210 2.26 23.09 -55.24
C LEU A 210 3.38 23.98 -55.80
N TYR A 211 4.25 23.44 -56.66
CA TYR A 211 5.39 24.17 -57.29
C TYR A 211 6.62 24.37 -56.39
N GLY A 212 7.28 23.27 -56.07
CA GLY A 212 8.58 23.26 -55.39
C GLY A 212 8.44 23.27 -53.88
N ILE A 213 9.58 23.04 -53.21
CA ILE A 213 9.66 22.72 -51.78
C ILE A 213 8.90 23.73 -50.88
N ASN A 214 8.78 25.01 -51.26
CA ASN A 214 8.23 26.09 -50.43
C ASN A 214 6.70 26.08 -50.13
N LYS A 215 5.91 25.14 -50.69
CA LYS A 215 4.44 25.10 -50.51
C LYS A 215 3.90 23.67 -50.40
N ILE A 216 4.36 22.93 -49.38
CA ILE A 216 3.80 21.61 -49.05
C ILE A 216 2.57 21.76 -48.16
N LYS A 217 1.51 21.02 -48.47
CA LYS A 217 0.29 20.86 -47.66
C LYS A 217 0.11 19.39 -47.27
N LEU A 218 -0.59 19.14 -46.17
CA LEU A 218 -1.04 17.80 -45.82
C LEU A 218 -2.44 17.58 -46.40
N ILE A 219 -2.60 16.46 -47.07
CA ILE A 219 -3.87 15.97 -47.60
C ILE A 219 -4.24 14.74 -46.80
N TYR A 220 -5.48 14.69 -46.35
CA TYR A 220 -6.07 13.54 -45.69
C TYR A 220 -7.11 12.92 -46.63
N ALA A 221 -7.01 11.62 -46.83
CA ALA A 221 -7.96 10.84 -47.59
C ALA A 221 -8.54 9.72 -46.73
N GLU A 222 -9.86 9.58 -46.75
CA GLU A 222 -10.60 8.54 -46.02
C GLU A 222 -11.52 7.77 -46.97
N PHE A 223 -11.61 6.46 -46.78
CA PHE A 223 -12.56 5.60 -47.48
C PHE A 223 -13.80 5.37 -46.61
N ASP A 224 -14.99 5.61 -47.13
CA ASP A 224 -16.26 5.46 -46.39
C ASP A 224 -16.91 4.08 -46.56
N GLY A 225 -16.30 3.18 -47.34
CA GLY A 225 -16.85 1.88 -47.74
C GLY A 225 -17.30 1.84 -49.20
N GLU A 226 -17.55 3.00 -49.82
CA GLU A 226 -17.95 3.10 -51.24
C GLU A 226 -16.98 3.95 -52.06
N LYS A 227 -16.46 5.04 -51.48
CA LYS A 227 -15.63 6.01 -52.19
C LYS A 227 -14.59 6.66 -51.28
N TRP A 228 -13.58 7.22 -51.93
CA TRP A 228 -12.57 8.04 -51.28
C TRP A 228 -13.00 9.51 -51.23
N SER A 229 -12.71 10.16 -50.09
CA SER A 229 -12.83 11.60 -49.89
C SER A 229 -11.45 12.18 -49.57
N GLU A 230 -10.92 13.05 -50.42
CA GLU A 230 -9.66 13.77 -50.19
C GLU A 230 -9.92 15.22 -49.76
N LYS A 231 -9.26 15.68 -48.69
CA LYS A 231 -9.35 17.06 -48.20
C LYS A 231 -8.00 17.56 -47.69
N SER A 232 -7.70 18.83 -47.93
CA SER A 232 -6.54 19.48 -47.30
C SER A 232 -6.75 19.64 -45.80
N VAL A 233 -5.74 19.29 -45.01
CA VAL A 233 -5.71 19.58 -43.56
C VAL A 233 -5.59 21.09 -43.38
N LYS A 234 -6.52 21.68 -42.61
CA LYS A 234 -6.58 23.13 -42.43
C LYS A 234 -5.30 23.65 -41.79
N ASN A 235 -4.81 24.81 -42.23
CA ASN A 235 -3.64 25.49 -41.66
C ASN A 235 -2.35 24.65 -41.62
N SER A 236 -2.24 23.62 -42.45
CA SER A 236 -1.00 22.83 -42.63
C SER A 236 -0.02 23.50 -43.62
N GLU A 237 -0.13 24.83 -43.80
CA GLU A 237 0.68 25.56 -44.78
C GLU A 237 2.06 25.85 -44.17
N GLY A 238 3.12 25.49 -44.90
CA GLY A 238 4.47 25.38 -44.35
C GLY A 238 4.82 23.91 -44.16
N TYR A 239 6.02 23.52 -44.55
CA TYR A 239 6.27 22.17 -45.02
C TYR A 239 5.98 21.10 -43.95
N GLY A 240 4.95 20.27 -44.15
CA GLY A 240 4.58 19.16 -43.28
C GLY A 240 5.39 17.90 -43.58
N PHE A 241 6.57 17.80 -42.99
CA PHE A 241 7.48 16.65 -43.14
C PHE A 241 7.21 15.58 -42.08
N PHE A 242 7.59 14.34 -42.39
CA PHE A 242 7.60 13.20 -41.45
C PHE A 242 6.28 13.00 -40.69
N CYS A 243 5.17 13.01 -41.44
CA CYS A 243 3.85 12.87 -40.85
C CYS A 243 3.56 11.43 -40.38
N SER A 244 2.93 11.30 -39.22
CA SER A 244 2.35 10.04 -38.73
C SER A 244 0.87 10.27 -38.46
N LEU A 245 0.03 9.36 -38.99
CA LEU A 245 -1.42 9.37 -38.84
C LEU A 245 -1.81 8.25 -37.89
N ASP A 246 -2.68 8.57 -36.95
CA ASP A 246 -3.46 7.55 -36.27
C ASP A 246 -4.89 8.02 -35.97
N LEU A 247 -5.76 7.07 -35.64
CA LEU A 247 -7.15 7.32 -35.32
C LEU A 247 -7.43 6.90 -33.88
N ASN A 248 -8.13 7.77 -33.15
CA ASN A 248 -8.57 7.43 -31.81
C ASN A 248 -9.68 6.35 -31.82
N SER A 249 -10.10 5.88 -30.65
CA SER A 249 -11.14 4.84 -30.48
C SER A 249 -12.46 5.16 -31.22
N SER A 250 -12.79 6.44 -31.36
CA SER A 250 -13.98 6.93 -32.06
C SER A 250 -13.79 7.07 -33.58
N GLY A 251 -12.59 6.76 -34.10
CA GLY A 251 -12.26 6.89 -35.51
C GLY A 251 -11.97 8.33 -35.95
N ASN A 252 -11.69 9.25 -35.02
CA ASN A 252 -11.28 10.60 -35.37
C ASN A 252 -9.78 10.63 -35.70
N PRO A 253 -9.39 11.16 -36.87
CA PRO A 253 -7.99 11.19 -37.28
C PRO A 253 -7.20 12.29 -36.60
N SER A 254 -5.96 11.94 -36.27
CA SER A 254 -4.94 12.85 -35.77
C SER A 254 -3.61 12.61 -36.48
N ILE A 255 -2.84 13.69 -36.64
CA ILE A 255 -1.62 13.70 -37.43
C ILE A 255 -0.55 14.46 -36.65
N SER A 256 0.55 13.79 -36.32
CA SER A 256 1.78 14.47 -35.93
C SER A 256 2.57 14.82 -37.19
N TYR A 257 3.14 16.02 -37.24
CA TYR A 257 3.97 16.45 -38.36
C TYR A 257 4.89 17.59 -37.96
N THR A 258 6.01 17.71 -38.67
CA THR A 258 6.93 18.82 -38.47
C THR A 258 6.70 19.88 -39.51
N ARG A 259 6.63 21.14 -39.08
CA ARG A 259 6.52 22.28 -39.99
C ARG A 259 7.89 22.92 -40.18
N SER A 260 8.42 22.93 -41.40
CA SER A 260 9.80 23.41 -41.63
C SER A 260 10.01 24.91 -41.49
N PHE A 261 8.97 25.74 -41.67
CA PHE A 261 9.10 27.20 -41.64
C PHE A 261 9.44 27.72 -40.24
N ASP A 262 8.81 27.17 -39.22
CA ASP A 262 9.06 27.49 -37.81
C ASP A 262 9.72 26.33 -37.04
N LYS A 263 10.07 25.25 -37.76
CA LYS A 263 10.78 24.08 -37.26
C LYS A 263 10.18 23.48 -35.98
N SER A 264 8.86 23.52 -35.88
CA SER A 264 8.11 23.08 -34.71
C SER A 264 7.36 21.79 -34.99
N LEU A 265 7.16 20.97 -33.96
CA LEU A 265 6.32 19.78 -34.00
C LEU A 265 4.85 20.20 -33.80
N TYR A 266 3.98 19.73 -34.69
CA TYR A 266 2.56 20.01 -34.67
C TYR A 266 1.74 18.74 -34.50
N TYR A 267 0.58 18.91 -33.88
CA TYR A 267 -0.48 17.92 -33.77
C TYR A 267 -1.75 18.50 -34.38
N ALA A 268 -2.17 17.96 -35.53
CA ALA A 268 -3.46 18.25 -36.14
C ALA A 268 -4.45 17.16 -35.78
N PHE A 269 -5.66 17.52 -35.37
CA PHE A 269 -6.71 16.56 -35.04
C PHE A 269 -8.05 17.05 -35.54
N ARG A 270 -8.93 16.11 -35.88
CA ARG A 270 -10.27 16.41 -36.39
C ARG A 270 -11.30 16.27 -35.27
N ALA A 271 -11.74 17.40 -34.71
CA ALA A 271 -12.80 17.47 -33.70
C ALA A 271 -14.06 18.10 -34.29
N GLY A 272 -15.23 17.47 -34.10
CA GLY A 272 -16.50 17.97 -34.66
C GLY A 272 -16.48 18.11 -36.19
N GLY A 273 -15.69 17.28 -36.89
CA GLY A 273 -15.51 17.34 -38.34
C GLY A 273 -14.55 18.42 -38.85
N VAL A 274 -13.98 19.25 -37.98
CA VAL A 274 -13.08 20.36 -38.32
C VAL A 274 -11.65 20.07 -37.87
N TRP A 275 -10.69 20.34 -38.74
CA TRP A 275 -9.27 20.28 -38.41
C TRP A 275 -8.84 21.43 -37.49
N THR A 276 -8.22 21.06 -36.38
CA THR A 276 -7.58 21.96 -35.42
C THR A 276 -6.13 21.56 -35.26
N ASN A 277 -5.23 22.54 -35.15
CA ASN A 277 -3.79 22.30 -35.00
C ASN A 277 -3.30 22.88 -33.69
N GLN A 278 -2.38 22.17 -33.04
CA GLN A 278 -1.68 22.60 -31.84
C GLN A 278 -0.18 22.47 -32.07
N ILE A 279 0.59 23.40 -31.50
CA ILE A 279 2.03 23.25 -31.36
C ILE A 279 2.25 22.27 -30.21
N VAL A 280 2.99 21.20 -30.47
CA VAL A 280 3.43 20.24 -29.46
C VAL A 280 4.68 20.79 -28.81
N ASP A 281 5.75 20.89 -29.61
CA ASP A 281 7.04 21.43 -29.23
C ASP A 281 7.43 22.54 -30.21
N GLY A 282 7.55 23.76 -29.70
CA GLY A 282 7.81 24.96 -30.49
C GLY A 282 8.91 25.81 -29.88
N SER A 283 10.12 25.71 -30.43
CA SER A 283 11.17 26.67 -30.14
C SER A 283 11.84 27.14 -31.43
N ARG A 284 12.19 28.43 -31.49
CA ARG A 284 12.80 29.09 -32.68
C ARG A 284 14.22 28.61 -32.99
N ASN A 285 14.75 27.66 -32.21
CA ASN A 285 16.14 27.20 -32.26
C ASN A 285 16.28 25.70 -32.54
N ILE A 286 15.19 24.95 -32.71
CA ILE A 286 15.30 23.53 -33.06
C ILE A 286 15.51 23.42 -34.57
N ASP A 287 16.58 22.77 -34.99
CA ASP A 287 16.65 22.23 -36.34
C ASP A 287 15.65 21.06 -36.43
N ILE A 288 14.71 21.19 -37.38
CA ILE A 288 13.63 20.26 -37.80
C ILE A 288 13.47 19.00 -36.91
N PRO A 289 12.53 18.93 -35.94
CA PRO A 289 12.20 17.68 -35.28
C PRO A 289 11.81 16.65 -36.37
N GLY A 290 12.48 15.52 -36.44
CA GLY A 290 12.32 14.56 -37.53
C GLY A 290 11.55 13.32 -37.10
N TYR A 291 10.94 12.63 -38.07
CA TYR A 291 10.52 11.23 -37.94
C TYR A 291 9.59 10.95 -36.76
N THR A 292 8.43 11.61 -36.81
CA THR A 292 7.43 11.50 -35.76
C THR A 292 6.68 10.17 -35.85
N SER A 293 6.35 9.57 -34.71
CA SER A 293 5.48 8.40 -34.61
C SER A 293 4.38 8.69 -33.60
N LEU A 294 3.12 8.60 -34.03
CA LEU A 294 1.93 8.86 -33.23
C LEU A 294 1.22 7.53 -32.92
N ASP A 295 0.72 7.40 -31.69
CA ASP A 295 -0.23 6.36 -31.27
C ASP A 295 -1.11 6.87 -30.12
N PHE A 296 -2.17 6.14 -29.80
CA PHE A 296 -3.13 6.47 -28.74
C PHE A 296 -3.19 5.38 -27.68
N ASP A 297 -3.28 5.79 -26.42
CA ASP A 297 -3.66 4.88 -25.34
C ASP A 297 -5.17 4.62 -25.34
N SER A 298 -5.62 3.71 -24.49
CA SER A 298 -7.04 3.34 -24.37
C SER A 298 -7.94 4.48 -23.93
N SER A 299 -7.36 5.55 -23.37
CA SER A 299 -8.04 6.79 -22.97
C SER A 299 -8.02 7.86 -24.07
N ASP A 300 -7.64 7.50 -25.30
CA ASP A 300 -7.50 8.40 -26.45
C ASP A 300 -6.48 9.54 -26.23
N CYS A 301 -5.54 9.40 -25.30
CA CYS A 301 -4.47 10.36 -25.10
C CYS A 301 -3.35 10.13 -26.14
N PRO A 302 -2.97 11.16 -26.92
CA PRO A 302 -1.94 11.02 -27.95
C PRO A 302 -0.55 10.95 -27.33
N HIS A 303 0.27 10.04 -27.88
CA HIS A 303 1.69 9.89 -27.60
C HIS A 303 2.49 10.06 -28.89
N ILE A 304 3.54 10.87 -28.87
CA ILE A 304 4.36 11.19 -30.04
C ILE A 304 5.83 11.01 -29.69
N SER A 305 6.52 10.06 -30.33
CA SER A 305 7.98 10.03 -30.34
C SER A 305 8.51 10.88 -31.48
N TYR A 306 9.63 11.56 -31.28
CA TYR A 306 10.29 12.34 -32.32
C TYR A 306 11.77 12.55 -32.02
N TYR A 307 12.55 12.81 -33.06
CA TYR A 307 13.98 13.09 -32.95
C TYR A 307 14.25 14.59 -32.84
N ASN A 308 15.01 15.00 -31.83
CA ASN A 308 15.49 16.38 -31.71
C ASN A 308 16.86 16.52 -32.36
N THR A 309 16.94 17.12 -33.55
CA THR A 309 18.23 17.21 -34.28
C THR A 309 19.24 18.17 -33.64
N THR A 310 18.82 19.01 -32.69
CA THR A 310 19.72 19.96 -32.00
C THR A 310 20.44 19.30 -30.84
N SER A 311 19.73 18.46 -30.08
CA SER A 311 20.34 17.71 -28.98
C SER A 311 20.75 16.28 -29.36
N HIS A 312 20.29 15.79 -30.51
CA HIS A 312 20.41 14.39 -30.96
C HIS A 312 19.67 13.38 -30.07
N ASP A 313 18.67 13.86 -29.32
CA ASP A 313 17.88 13.05 -28.39
C ASP A 313 16.65 12.44 -29.07
N LEU A 314 16.26 11.27 -28.57
CA LEU A 314 14.90 10.75 -28.70
C LEU A 314 14.00 11.45 -27.69
N MET A 315 12.95 12.10 -28.17
CA MET A 315 11.97 12.82 -27.37
C MET A 315 10.64 12.07 -27.36
N LEU A 316 9.89 12.22 -26.26
CA LEU A 316 8.51 11.77 -26.13
C LEU A 316 7.63 12.94 -25.70
N ALA A 317 6.52 13.13 -26.41
CA ALA A 317 5.46 14.06 -26.05
C ALA A 317 4.16 13.31 -25.80
N SER A 318 3.47 13.60 -24.70
CA SER A 318 2.14 13.07 -24.43
C SER A 318 1.21 14.16 -23.91
N LYS A 319 -0.10 13.93 -24.05
CA LYS A 319 -1.12 14.88 -23.58
C LYS A 319 -2.33 14.16 -23.01
N ASN A 320 -2.62 14.42 -21.74
CA ASN A 320 -3.86 13.95 -21.13
C ASN A 320 -5.04 14.76 -21.65
N ILE A 321 -5.95 14.15 -22.42
CA ILE A 321 -7.10 14.88 -22.99
C ILE A 321 -8.30 14.98 -22.04
N SER A 322 -8.30 14.26 -20.90
CA SER A 322 -9.37 14.32 -19.90
C SER A 322 -9.37 15.61 -19.08
N ASP A 323 -8.23 16.29 -18.99
CA ASP A 323 -8.08 17.56 -18.27
C ASP A 323 -8.24 18.75 -19.23
N GLU A 324 -9.37 19.47 -19.16
CA GLU A 324 -9.59 20.66 -19.96
C GLU A 324 -8.45 21.69 -19.75
N GLY A 325 -7.70 21.98 -20.82
CA GLY A 325 -6.56 22.90 -20.77
C GLY A 325 -5.19 22.25 -20.52
N SER A 326 -5.09 20.92 -20.54
CA SER A 326 -3.80 20.23 -20.42
C SER A 326 -2.80 20.73 -21.46
N LEU A 327 -1.56 20.90 -21.00
CA LEU A 327 -0.41 21.17 -21.86
C LEU A 327 0.24 19.84 -22.28
N TRP A 328 1.00 19.89 -23.37
CA TRP A 328 1.87 18.79 -23.75
C TRP A 328 2.96 18.58 -22.69
N LYS A 329 3.10 17.34 -22.22
CA LYS A 329 4.24 16.89 -21.43
C LYS A 329 5.31 16.41 -22.39
N ILE A 330 6.46 17.08 -22.40
CA ILE A 330 7.60 16.74 -23.26
C ILE A 330 8.78 16.35 -22.39
N LEU A 331 9.47 15.28 -22.78
CA LEU A 331 10.66 14.80 -22.09
C LEU A 331 11.68 14.20 -23.07
N PRO A 332 13.00 14.36 -22.81
CA PRO A 332 14.03 13.59 -23.49
C PRO A 332 14.00 12.16 -22.96
N LEU A 333 13.54 11.23 -23.79
CA LEU A 333 13.40 9.82 -23.43
C LEU A 333 14.77 9.12 -23.43
N TYR A 334 15.65 9.46 -24.38
CA TYR A 334 16.99 8.90 -24.48
C TYR A 334 17.97 9.90 -25.11
N SER A 335 19.13 10.09 -24.47
CA SER A 335 20.10 11.15 -24.80
C SER A 335 21.53 10.69 -25.03
N GLU A 336 21.78 9.38 -25.07
CA GLU A 336 23.13 8.88 -25.39
C GLU A 336 23.30 8.74 -26.90
N GLY A 337 24.37 9.31 -27.46
CA GLY A 337 24.69 9.16 -28.89
C GLY A 337 23.70 9.84 -29.83
N ASP A 338 23.77 9.52 -31.12
CA ASP A 338 22.78 9.95 -32.10
C ASP A 338 21.59 8.97 -32.06
N SER A 339 20.52 9.38 -31.37
CA SER A 339 19.46 8.46 -30.97
C SER A 339 18.11 8.83 -31.55
N GLY A 340 17.46 7.87 -32.22
CA GLY A 340 16.03 7.96 -32.50
C GLY A 340 15.64 8.63 -33.81
N MET A 341 16.59 8.84 -34.74
CA MET A 341 16.29 9.45 -36.04
C MET A 341 15.17 8.72 -36.81
N CYS A 342 14.87 7.44 -36.60
CA CYS A 342 13.65 6.80 -37.14
C CYS A 342 12.96 5.93 -36.09
N SER A 343 12.65 6.54 -34.94
CA SER A 343 11.92 5.86 -33.87
C SER A 343 10.52 5.41 -34.32
N SER A 344 10.05 4.31 -33.75
CA SER A 344 8.68 3.82 -33.93
C SER A 344 8.05 3.60 -32.57
N LEU A 345 7.02 4.38 -32.28
CA LEU A 345 6.25 4.32 -31.05
C LEU A 345 5.01 3.47 -31.24
N LYS A 346 4.71 2.63 -30.25
CA LYS A 346 3.46 1.92 -30.10
C LYS A 346 3.01 1.84 -28.64
N ILE A 347 1.71 1.89 -28.39
CA ILE A 347 1.17 1.60 -27.07
C ILE A 347 1.15 0.09 -26.84
N ASN A 348 1.68 -0.35 -25.69
CA ASN A 348 1.61 -1.72 -25.27
C ASN A 348 0.15 -2.08 -24.95
N PRO A 349 -0.44 -3.09 -25.61
CA PRO A 349 -1.85 -3.43 -25.46
C PRO A 349 -2.21 -4.03 -24.09
N GLU A 350 -1.23 -4.45 -23.27
CA GLU A 350 -1.47 -5.00 -21.93
C GLU A 350 -1.33 -3.92 -20.85
N SER A 351 -0.24 -3.15 -20.87
CA SER A 351 0.00 -2.11 -19.88
C SER A 351 -0.68 -0.78 -20.18
N ASP A 352 -1.13 -0.57 -21.42
CA ASP A 352 -1.64 0.70 -21.96
C ASP A 352 -0.61 1.85 -21.88
N LEU A 353 0.68 1.50 -21.85
CA LEU A 353 1.79 2.44 -21.75
C LEU A 353 2.65 2.44 -23.03
N PRO A 354 3.31 3.56 -23.35
CA PRO A 354 4.11 3.68 -24.56
C PRO A 354 5.34 2.77 -24.56
N SER A 355 5.66 2.27 -25.74
CA SER A 355 6.90 1.58 -26.09
C SER A 355 7.50 2.21 -27.34
N VAL A 356 8.82 2.27 -27.42
CA VAL A 356 9.54 2.90 -28.53
C VAL A 356 10.69 2.01 -28.97
N ALA A 357 10.66 1.57 -30.22
CA ALA A 357 11.83 1.03 -30.88
C ALA A 357 12.63 2.18 -31.51
N PHE A 358 13.95 2.15 -31.37
CA PHE A 358 14.83 3.16 -31.94
C PHE A 358 16.23 2.62 -32.14
N VAL A 359 17.06 3.36 -32.88
CA VAL A 359 18.47 3.03 -33.09
C VAL A 359 19.32 4.10 -32.43
N SER A 360 20.36 3.66 -31.75
CA SER A 360 21.37 4.50 -31.08
C SER A 360 22.74 3.89 -31.32
N ASP A 361 23.67 4.64 -31.91
CA ASP A 361 25.04 4.18 -32.21
C ASP A 361 25.10 2.78 -32.87
N ASN A 362 24.25 2.55 -33.89
CA ASN A 362 24.08 1.27 -34.62
C ASN A 362 23.57 0.08 -33.78
N LYS A 363 23.04 0.34 -32.59
CA LYS A 363 22.35 -0.65 -31.77
C LYS A 363 20.84 -0.45 -31.91
N LEU A 364 20.13 -1.55 -32.13
CA LEU A 364 18.68 -1.54 -32.03
C LEU A 364 18.30 -1.57 -30.55
N MET A 365 17.53 -0.58 -30.14
CA MET A 365 17.07 -0.39 -28.77
C MET A 365 15.55 -0.53 -28.70
N PHE A 366 15.07 -1.08 -27.59
CA PHE A 366 13.66 -1.10 -27.24
C PHE A 366 13.49 -0.47 -25.87
N ALA A 367 12.69 0.59 -25.81
CA ALA A 367 12.27 1.25 -24.58
C ALA A 367 10.80 0.97 -24.31
N GLU A 368 10.46 0.69 -23.07
CA GLU A 368 9.08 0.47 -22.63
C GLU A 368 8.83 1.16 -21.30
N GLU A 369 7.70 1.86 -21.21
CA GLU A 369 7.24 2.46 -19.97
C GLU A 369 6.49 1.42 -19.14
N GLY A 370 6.69 1.48 -17.83
CA GLY A 370 6.04 0.59 -16.89
C GLY A 370 5.91 1.22 -15.51
N PHE A 371 5.18 0.52 -14.65
CA PHE A 371 4.91 1.00 -13.30
C PHE A 371 6.14 0.78 -12.41
N VAL A 372 6.57 1.86 -11.76
CA VAL A 372 7.51 1.75 -10.65
C VAL A 372 6.73 1.24 -9.43
N PRO A 373 7.16 0.16 -8.76
CA PRO A 373 6.52 -0.33 -7.55
C PRO A 373 6.37 0.81 -6.55
N LYS A 374 5.26 0.85 -5.82
CA LYS A 374 5.10 1.78 -4.69
C LYS A 374 5.59 1.12 -3.41
N SER A 375 6.66 1.63 -2.83
CA SER A 375 7.11 1.22 -1.51
C SER A 375 6.16 1.80 -0.48
N SER A 376 5.24 0.99 0.03
CA SER A 376 4.32 1.39 1.08
C SER A 376 4.01 0.16 1.92
N PHE A 377 4.24 0.28 3.22
CA PHE A 377 4.19 -0.84 4.13
C PHE A 377 3.58 -0.45 5.47
N ASP A 378 3.02 -1.43 6.16
CA ASP A 378 2.56 -1.35 7.54
C ASP A 378 3.16 -2.47 8.39
N ALA A 379 3.04 -2.36 9.71
CA ALA A 379 3.61 -3.32 10.65
C ALA A 379 2.70 -3.51 11.86
N SER A 380 2.73 -4.71 12.46
CA SER A 380 1.98 -5.00 13.67
C SER A 380 2.71 -6.04 14.54
N PRO A 381 2.80 -5.83 15.86
CA PRO A 381 2.47 -4.59 16.57
C PRO A 381 3.52 -3.48 16.35
N LEU A 382 3.14 -2.20 16.51
CA LEU A 382 4.09 -1.07 16.46
C LEU A 382 4.83 -0.84 17.79
N SER A 383 4.39 -1.49 18.85
CA SER A 383 5.01 -1.40 20.18
C SER A 383 5.13 -2.76 20.85
N PRO A 384 5.87 -3.70 20.24
CA PRO A 384 6.08 -5.03 20.81
C PRO A 384 6.81 -4.92 22.16
N VAL A 385 6.50 -5.85 23.07
CA VAL A 385 7.38 -6.10 24.23
C VAL A 385 8.57 -6.96 23.80
N LEU A 386 9.71 -6.80 24.46
CA LEU A 386 10.92 -7.53 24.12
C LEU A 386 10.67 -9.05 24.12
N GLY A 387 10.91 -9.70 22.98
CA GLY A 387 10.61 -11.12 22.76
C GLY A 387 9.38 -11.39 21.87
N GLU A 388 8.62 -10.35 21.52
CA GLU A 388 7.50 -10.41 20.57
C GLU A 388 7.96 -10.07 19.15
N GLU A 389 7.47 -10.81 18.15
CA GLU A 389 7.76 -10.55 16.74
C GLU A 389 6.88 -9.43 16.17
N THR A 390 7.46 -8.60 15.30
CA THR A 390 6.74 -7.63 14.48
C THR A 390 6.56 -8.18 13.07
N HIS A 391 5.32 -8.23 12.59
CA HIS A 391 5.00 -8.66 11.23
C HIS A 391 4.83 -7.44 10.32
N PHE A 392 5.49 -7.46 9.16
CA PHE A 392 5.41 -6.40 8.16
C PHE A 392 4.55 -6.83 6.98
N SER A 393 3.83 -5.87 6.40
CA SER A 393 2.92 -6.06 5.27
C SER A 393 3.09 -4.93 4.26
N ILE A 394 2.85 -5.20 2.98
CA ILE A 394 2.92 -4.22 1.90
C ILE A 394 1.52 -3.89 1.39
N SER A 395 1.31 -2.66 0.91
CA SER A 395 -0.02 -2.19 0.46
C SER A 395 -0.24 -2.23 -1.05
N SER A 396 0.73 -2.70 -1.83
CA SER A 396 0.58 -2.88 -3.28
C SER A 396 1.59 -3.89 -3.83
N GLU A 397 1.10 -4.81 -4.62
CA GLU A 397 1.90 -5.77 -5.38
C GLU A 397 2.12 -5.23 -6.81
N THR A 398 3.34 -5.36 -7.30
CA THR A 398 3.63 -5.30 -8.74
C THR A 398 4.41 -6.55 -9.10
N GLU A 399 4.10 -7.15 -10.25
CA GLU A 399 4.78 -8.36 -10.70
C GLU A 399 6.31 -8.14 -10.79
N GLU A 400 7.09 -9.18 -10.49
CA GLU A 400 8.55 -9.20 -10.54
C GLU A 400 9.27 -8.17 -9.65
N THR A 401 8.66 -7.80 -8.51
CA THR A 401 9.26 -6.85 -7.56
C THR A 401 10.20 -7.55 -6.58
N LYS A 402 11.41 -6.99 -6.41
CA LYS A 402 12.35 -7.38 -5.36
C LYS A 402 12.24 -6.40 -4.19
N TYR A 403 12.07 -6.95 -3.00
CA TYR A 403 11.99 -6.17 -1.76
C TYR A 403 13.31 -6.20 -1.00
N SER A 404 13.61 -5.12 -0.28
CA SER A 404 14.72 -5.03 0.66
C SER A 404 14.28 -4.21 1.86
N TRP A 405 14.37 -4.81 3.04
CA TRP A 405 14.00 -4.20 4.32
C TRP A 405 15.24 -3.90 5.14
N ASP A 406 15.26 -2.76 5.81
CA ASP A 406 16.16 -2.46 6.92
C ASP A 406 15.28 -2.14 8.14
N PHE A 407 15.44 -2.93 9.20
CA PHE A 407 14.62 -2.83 10.41
C PHE A 407 15.15 -1.80 11.42
N GLY A 408 16.27 -1.12 11.12
CA GLY A 408 16.87 -0.07 11.95
C GLY A 408 17.76 -0.59 13.09
N ASP A 409 17.85 -1.91 13.25
CA ASP A 409 18.72 -2.57 14.25
C ASP A 409 19.98 -3.20 13.64
N GLY A 410 20.23 -2.93 12.35
CA GLY A 410 21.33 -3.48 11.56
C GLY A 410 21.02 -4.81 10.87
N SER A 411 19.80 -5.35 11.02
CA SER A 411 19.34 -6.51 10.27
C SER A 411 18.51 -6.11 9.04
N VAL A 412 18.51 -6.99 8.04
CA VAL A 412 17.85 -6.78 6.75
C VAL A 412 17.09 -8.02 6.31
N SER A 413 16.08 -7.85 5.45
CA SER A 413 15.36 -8.96 4.82
C SER A 413 15.09 -8.70 3.33
N GLY A 414 15.06 -9.76 2.53
CA GLY A 414 14.63 -9.71 1.12
C GLY A 414 13.24 -10.32 0.89
N GLU A 415 12.54 -10.72 1.96
CA GLU A 415 11.20 -11.28 1.88
C GLU A 415 10.17 -10.19 1.56
N GLU A 416 9.08 -10.57 0.91
CA GLU A 416 7.98 -9.67 0.57
C GLU A 416 7.24 -9.17 1.83
N THR A 417 6.93 -10.08 2.75
CA THR A 417 6.26 -9.78 4.03
C THR A 417 7.03 -10.42 5.19
N PRO A 418 8.13 -9.81 5.65
CA PRO A 418 8.97 -10.40 6.69
C PRO A 418 8.33 -10.30 8.08
N SER A 419 8.77 -11.20 8.95
CA SER A 419 8.59 -11.08 10.41
C SER A 419 9.95 -10.80 11.05
N HIS A 420 10.01 -9.91 12.03
CA HIS A 420 11.27 -9.52 12.66
C HIS A 420 11.20 -9.50 14.18
N LEU A 421 12.26 -10.00 14.83
CA LEU A 421 12.41 -10.04 16.29
C LEU A 421 13.54 -9.11 16.73
N TYR A 422 13.18 -8.02 17.38
CA TYR A 422 14.13 -7.08 17.94
C TYR A 422 14.76 -7.61 19.23
N LYS A 423 16.09 -7.57 19.30
CA LYS A 423 16.86 -8.15 20.43
C LYS A 423 17.05 -7.22 21.63
N ASN A 424 16.83 -5.92 21.45
CA ASN A 424 16.99 -4.91 22.49
C ASN A 424 15.80 -3.96 22.50
N PRO A 425 15.44 -3.36 23.65
CA PRO A 425 14.52 -2.23 23.68
C PRO A 425 15.10 -1.04 22.93
N GLY A 426 14.24 -0.31 22.23
CA GLY A 426 14.68 0.79 21.38
C GLY A 426 13.55 1.38 20.54
N ILE A 427 13.88 2.47 19.87
CA ILE A 427 13.04 3.12 18.87
C ILE A 427 13.75 2.91 17.54
N TYR A 428 13.08 2.27 16.58
CA TYR A 428 13.67 1.82 15.32
C TYR A 428 13.02 2.50 14.13
N ASP A 429 13.87 3.08 13.27
CA ASP A 429 13.49 3.55 11.95
C ASP A 429 13.43 2.34 11.02
N VAL A 430 12.35 2.19 10.26
CA VAL A 430 12.21 1.08 9.31
C VAL A 430 12.19 1.64 7.90
N SER A 431 13.00 1.06 7.01
CA SER A 431 12.98 1.38 5.59
C SER A 431 12.70 0.14 4.75
N MET A 432 11.96 0.35 3.66
CA MET A 432 11.67 -0.67 2.66
C MET A 432 11.93 -0.11 1.28
N SER A 433 12.75 -0.81 0.50
CA SER A 433 12.90 -0.62 -0.94
C SER A 433 12.10 -1.67 -1.71
N ALA A 434 11.39 -1.23 -2.75
CA ALA A 434 10.74 -2.08 -3.72
C ALA A 434 11.31 -1.75 -5.11
N LYS A 435 11.82 -2.76 -5.82
CA LYS A 435 12.55 -2.59 -7.09
C LYS A 435 12.00 -3.50 -8.19
N SER A 436 11.67 -2.93 -9.33
CA SER A 436 11.34 -3.63 -10.57
C SER A 436 12.32 -3.25 -11.69
N ARG A 437 12.15 -3.83 -12.88
CA ARG A 437 12.88 -3.42 -14.10
C ARG A 437 12.60 -1.98 -14.54
N PHE A 438 11.50 -1.38 -14.07
CA PHE A 438 11.09 -0.01 -14.43
C PHE A 438 11.58 1.04 -13.42
N GLY A 439 12.03 0.63 -12.24
CA GLY A 439 12.57 1.55 -11.25
C GLY A 439 12.52 1.02 -9.82
N GLU A 440 12.88 1.89 -8.89
CA GLU A 440 12.95 1.60 -7.47
C GLU A 440 12.27 2.70 -6.68
N SER A 441 11.52 2.34 -5.65
CA SER A 441 10.99 3.27 -4.66
C SER A 441 11.42 2.85 -3.27
N VAL A 442 11.65 3.83 -2.41
CA VAL A 442 12.11 3.62 -1.03
C VAL A 442 11.21 4.44 -0.10
N THR A 443 10.69 3.78 0.93
CA THR A 443 9.93 4.42 1.99
C THR A 443 10.62 4.19 3.31
N GLU A 444 10.77 5.25 4.09
CA GLU A 444 11.36 5.24 5.41
C GLU A 444 10.32 5.79 6.40
N LYS A 445 10.06 5.04 7.47
CA LYS A 445 9.22 5.45 8.60
C LYS A 445 10.12 5.59 9.83
N THR A 446 10.31 6.83 10.29
CA THR A 446 11.14 7.14 11.46
C THR A 446 10.40 6.87 12.76
N GLY A 447 11.11 6.31 13.74
CA GLY A 447 10.60 5.90 15.05
C GLY A 447 9.40 4.98 14.97
N TYR A 448 9.35 4.14 13.94
CA TYR A 448 8.14 3.41 13.57
C TYR A 448 7.83 2.26 14.51
N ILE A 449 8.86 1.53 14.96
CA ILE A 449 8.72 0.45 15.93
C ILE A 449 9.34 0.85 17.26
N ILE A 450 8.58 0.67 18.35
CA ILE A 450 8.99 1.02 19.71
C ILE A 450 9.00 -0.24 20.56
N VAL A 451 10.16 -0.88 20.68
CA VAL A 451 10.33 -2.12 21.45
C VAL A 451 10.51 -1.78 22.92
N LYS A 452 9.55 -2.19 23.76
CA LYS A 452 9.59 -1.94 25.21
C LYS A 452 10.29 -3.09 25.95
N PRO A 453 10.92 -2.86 27.12
CA PRO A 453 11.42 -3.97 27.95
C PRO A 453 10.27 -4.91 28.34
N TYR A 454 10.59 -6.17 28.61
CA TYR A 454 9.62 -7.13 29.14
C TYR A 454 9.74 -7.15 30.67
N ALA A 455 8.66 -6.78 31.39
CA ALA A 455 8.64 -6.76 32.84
C ALA A 455 8.11 -8.09 33.39
N ASN A 456 8.86 -8.74 34.29
CA ASN A 456 8.39 -9.93 35.00
C ASN A 456 9.16 -10.11 36.31
N PHE A 457 8.57 -10.82 37.26
CA PHE A 457 9.22 -11.14 38.53
C PHE A 457 8.63 -12.35 39.23
N HIS A 458 9.34 -12.87 40.23
CA HIS A 458 8.81 -13.82 41.21
C HIS A 458 9.25 -13.47 42.65
N ALA A 459 8.74 -14.21 43.64
CA ALA A 459 9.09 -14.03 45.05
C ALA A 459 9.48 -15.37 45.67
N GLY A 460 10.38 -15.34 46.64
CA GLY A 460 10.82 -16.55 47.36
C GLY A 460 9.73 -17.14 48.27
N LYS A 461 8.80 -16.30 48.75
CA LYS A 461 7.61 -16.69 49.51
C LYS A 461 6.47 -15.75 49.15
N THR A 462 5.25 -16.28 49.11
CA THR A 462 4.02 -15.50 48.84
C THR A 462 3.05 -15.51 50.02
N THR A 463 3.30 -16.30 51.06
CA THR A 463 2.45 -16.36 52.25
C THR A 463 3.28 -16.47 53.53
N GLY A 464 2.71 -16.02 54.65
CA GLY A 464 3.31 -16.16 55.98
C GLY A 464 2.52 -15.44 57.07
N THR A 465 3.05 -15.43 58.28
CA THR A 465 2.46 -14.73 59.45
C THR A 465 3.08 -13.35 59.64
N GLY A 466 2.44 -12.47 60.43
CA GLY A 466 2.91 -11.11 60.71
C GLY A 466 4.42 -10.98 60.95
N ASN A 467 5.01 -9.91 60.41
CA ASN A 467 6.46 -9.69 60.21
C ASN A 467 7.07 -10.63 59.14
N LEU A 468 6.40 -10.75 57.99
CA LEU A 468 6.83 -11.59 56.87
C LEU A 468 7.89 -10.89 56.02
N THR A 469 9.13 -11.35 56.05
CA THR A 469 10.18 -10.92 55.12
C THR A 469 10.14 -11.73 53.82
N VAL A 470 10.01 -11.05 52.69
CA VAL A 470 9.93 -11.60 51.34
C VAL A 470 11.12 -11.12 50.50
N SER A 471 11.81 -12.05 49.84
CA SER A 471 12.79 -11.73 48.79
C SER A 471 12.12 -11.77 47.43
N PHE A 472 12.29 -10.72 46.64
CA PHE A 472 11.80 -10.61 45.27
C PHE A 472 12.93 -10.80 44.27
N PHE A 473 12.60 -11.38 43.11
CA PHE A 473 13.54 -11.68 42.04
C PHE A 473 13.02 -11.13 40.72
N ASP A 474 13.82 -10.31 40.06
CA ASP A 474 13.55 -9.76 38.74
C ASP A 474 13.77 -10.82 37.64
N ASP A 475 12.76 -11.02 36.80
CA ASP A 475 12.82 -11.85 35.59
C ASP A 475 12.71 -11.01 34.31
N SER A 476 12.74 -9.68 34.44
CA SER A 476 12.58 -8.75 33.32
C SER A 476 13.69 -8.92 32.27
N LYS A 477 13.37 -8.62 31.02
CA LYS A 477 14.32 -8.63 29.89
C LYS A 477 14.47 -7.22 29.33
N GLY A 478 15.72 -6.81 29.12
CA GLY A 478 16.07 -5.51 28.56
C GLY A 478 15.85 -4.32 29.49
N ALA A 479 15.61 -4.52 30.78
CA ALA A 479 15.49 -3.44 31.76
C ALA A 479 16.87 -2.90 32.19
N SER A 480 16.97 -1.59 32.38
CA SER A 480 18.12 -0.89 32.98
C SER A 480 17.75 -0.15 34.28
N ALA A 481 16.48 -0.15 34.65
CA ALA A 481 15.97 0.41 35.90
C ALA A 481 14.67 -0.28 36.32
N TRP A 482 14.52 -0.47 37.63
CA TRP A 482 13.42 -1.21 38.26
C TRP A 482 12.78 -0.33 39.33
N ASN A 483 11.46 -0.26 39.31
CA ASN A 483 10.67 0.41 40.34
C ASN A 483 9.62 -0.55 40.88
N TRP A 484 9.79 -0.95 42.14
CA TRP A 484 8.96 -1.90 42.85
C TRP A 484 7.96 -1.15 43.74
N SER A 485 6.69 -1.56 43.70
CA SER A 485 5.72 -1.26 44.75
C SER A 485 5.35 -2.56 45.44
N PHE A 486 5.43 -2.58 46.76
CA PHE A 486 5.15 -3.78 47.54
C PHE A 486 3.69 -3.92 47.97
N GLY A 487 2.83 -2.96 47.61
CA GLY A 487 1.38 -2.99 47.88
C GLY A 487 0.96 -2.42 49.23
N ASP A 488 1.91 -2.00 50.08
CA ASP A 488 1.70 -1.42 51.42
C ASP A 488 2.00 0.08 51.49
N GLY A 489 2.23 0.71 50.33
CA GLY A 489 2.62 2.11 50.22
C GLY A 489 4.13 2.33 50.11
N GLU A 490 4.95 1.31 50.34
CA GLU A 490 6.39 1.38 50.17
C GLU A 490 6.82 1.12 48.72
N TRP A 491 7.89 1.81 48.32
CA TRP A 491 8.45 1.74 46.98
C TRP A 491 9.96 1.57 47.01
N PHE A 492 10.50 0.80 46.08
CA PHE A 492 11.93 0.61 45.91
C PHE A 492 12.36 0.86 44.46
N ASN A 493 13.19 1.88 44.26
CA ASN A 493 13.69 2.30 42.96
C ASN A 493 15.19 2.02 42.86
N THR A 494 15.64 1.39 41.78
CA THR A 494 17.07 1.18 41.52
C THR A 494 17.40 1.19 40.02
N THR A 495 18.60 1.66 39.71
CA THR A 495 19.26 1.50 38.40
C THR A 495 20.48 0.58 38.50
N ASP A 496 20.82 0.11 39.70
CA ASP A 496 21.93 -0.80 39.95
C ASP A 496 21.44 -2.24 39.77
N GLU A 497 22.01 -2.95 38.80
CA GLU A 497 21.67 -4.34 38.50
C GLU A 497 21.94 -5.28 39.68
N GLY A 498 22.90 -4.96 40.56
CA GLY A 498 23.17 -5.72 41.78
C GLY A 498 22.07 -5.61 42.84
N LEU A 499 21.19 -4.61 42.72
CA LEU A 499 20.11 -4.32 43.67
C LEU A 499 18.71 -4.59 43.10
N LYS A 500 18.59 -5.15 41.88
CA LYS A 500 17.30 -5.39 41.22
C LYS A 500 16.38 -6.40 41.93
N ASN A 501 16.93 -7.17 42.88
CA ASN A 501 16.25 -8.20 43.66
C ASN A 501 16.08 -7.74 45.13
N PRO A 502 15.07 -6.91 45.45
CA PRO A 502 14.91 -6.35 46.80
C PRO A 502 14.37 -7.38 47.80
N VAL A 503 14.55 -7.06 49.09
CA VAL A 503 13.92 -7.76 50.20
C VAL A 503 13.01 -6.78 50.93
N HIS A 504 11.76 -7.15 51.17
CA HIS A 504 10.76 -6.32 51.83
C HIS A 504 10.12 -7.05 53.02
N SER A 505 9.72 -6.34 54.07
CA SER A 505 9.09 -6.94 55.25
C SER A 505 7.70 -6.38 55.47
N TYR A 506 6.72 -7.27 55.59
CA TYR A 506 5.32 -6.93 55.82
C TYR A 506 4.96 -7.14 57.29
N GLU A 507 4.78 -6.04 58.02
CA GLU A 507 4.48 -6.08 59.45
C GLU A 507 3.00 -6.32 59.75
N ILE A 508 2.11 -5.84 58.87
CA ILE A 508 0.66 -5.88 59.06
C ILE A 508 0.06 -7.08 58.30
N PRO A 509 -0.83 -7.87 58.91
CA PRO A 509 -1.63 -8.86 58.18
C PRO A 509 -2.48 -8.22 57.07
N GLY A 510 -2.50 -8.83 55.89
CA GLY A 510 -3.20 -8.29 54.73
C GLY A 510 -2.84 -8.99 53.42
N PHE A 511 -3.48 -8.54 52.34
CA PHE A 511 -3.18 -8.91 50.96
C PHE A 511 -2.49 -7.75 50.27
N TYR A 512 -1.38 -8.02 49.60
CA TYR A 512 -0.56 -6.98 48.98
C TYR A 512 -0.38 -7.24 47.48
N ASP A 513 -0.77 -6.25 46.68
CA ASP A 513 -0.55 -6.23 45.23
C ASP A 513 0.88 -5.77 44.96
N VAL A 514 1.68 -6.63 44.32
CA VAL A 514 3.08 -6.29 44.02
C VAL A 514 3.18 -5.84 42.58
N THR A 515 3.79 -4.68 42.37
CA THR A 515 4.00 -4.08 41.04
C THR A 515 5.48 -3.95 40.76
N LEU A 516 5.90 -4.32 39.55
CA LEU A 516 7.21 -4.02 39.01
C LEU A 516 7.07 -3.21 37.73
N ILE A 517 7.68 -2.02 37.71
CA ILE A 517 7.88 -1.23 36.50
C ILE A 517 9.34 -1.42 36.06
N ALA A 518 9.52 -2.09 34.93
CA ALA A 518 10.81 -2.27 34.28
C ALA A 518 10.98 -1.20 33.19
N SER A 519 12.14 -0.54 33.15
CA SER A 519 12.40 0.55 32.21
C SER A 519 13.77 0.49 31.56
N ASN A 520 13.88 0.99 30.34
CA ASN A 520 15.12 1.21 29.61
C ASN A 520 15.08 2.61 28.99
N GLY A 521 15.83 3.54 29.58
CA GLY A 521 15.70 4.96 29.27
C GLY A 521 14.28 5.48 29.53
N SER A 522 13.62 5.99 28.48
CA SER A 522 12.24 6.46 28.54
C SER A 522 11.18 5.36 28.33
N LEU A 523 11.59 4.17 27.87
CA LEU A 523 10.70 3.06 27.55
C LEU A 523 10.39 2.27 28.82
N LYS A 524 9.12 1.93 29.05
CA LYS A 524 8.66 1.27 30.28
C LYS A 524 7.58 0.23 30.01
N THR A 525 7.59 -0.80 30.83
CA THR A 525 6.53 -1.81 30.94
C THR A 525 6.25 -2.06 32.41
N GLU A 526 5.01 -2.38 32.72
CA GLU A 526 4.53 -2.63 34.08
C GLU A 526 3.91 -4.02 34.16
N ILE A 527 4.15 -4.70 35.28
CA ILE A 527 3.48 -5.94 35.64
C ILE A 527 2.96 -5.83 37.08
N ILE A 528 1.69 -6.16 37.28
CA ILE A 528 1.02 -6.16 38.59
C ILE A 528 0.59 -7.60 38.89
N LYS A 529 0.93 -8.10 40.08
CA LYS A 529 0.41 -9.36 40.61
C LYS A 529 -0.50 -9.03 41.82
N ASN A 530 -1.81 -9.13 41.60
CA ASN A 530 -2.81 -8.82 42.61
C ASN A 530 -2.85 -9.89 43.72
N GLY A 531 -2.91 -9.48 44.98
CA GLY A 531 -2.92 -10.35 46.16
C GLY A 531 -1.69 -11.26 46.26
N TYR A 532 -0.57 -10.86 45.65
CA TYR A 532 0.58 -11.73 45.45
C TYR A 532 1.27 -12.12 46.75
N ILE A 533 1.27 -11.24 47.76
CA ILE A 533 1.74 -11.56 49.11
C ILE A 533 0.56 -11.56 50.09
N VAL A 534 0.47 -12.62 50.90
CA VAL A 534 -0.56 -12.79 51.93
C VAL A 534 0.09 -12.92 53.30
N VAL A 535 -0.27 -12.02 54.21
CA VAL A 535 0.23 -12.02 55.60
C VAL A 535 -0.93 -12.31 56.54
N SER A 536 -0.84 -13.40 57.27
CA SER A 536 -1.85 -13.86 58.23
C SER A 536 -1.53 -13.37 59.65
N SER A 537 -2.56 -13.13 60.46
CA SER A 537 -2.37 -12.92 61.90
C SER A 537 -1.98 -14.23 62.59
N ILE A 538 -1.21 -14.13 63.67
CA ILE A 538 -0.97 -15.26 64.57
C ILE A 538 -2.18 -15.34 65.50
N THR A 539 -3.00 -16.38 65.40
CA THR A 539 -4.11 -16.59 66.33
C THR A 539 -3.81 -17.83 67.17
N GLU A 540 -3.23 -17.65 68.36
CA GLU A 540 -3.26 -18.65 69.43
C GLU A 540 -4.19 -18.12 70.54
N LYS A 541 -5.39 -18.68 70.62
CA LYS A 541 -6.17 -18.72 71.86
C LYS A 541 -7.04 -19.96 71.81
N ASP A 542 -6.57 -21.02 72.47
CA ASP A 542 -7.36 -22.21 72.79
C ASP A 542 -8.61 -21.78 73.58
N LEU A 543 -9.74 -21.66 72.89
CA LEU A 543 -11.06 -21.72 73.49
C LEU A 543 -11.64 -23.09 73.16
N ASN A 544 -11.88 -23.87 74.21
CA ASN A 544 -12.40 -25.23 74.14
C ASN A 544 -13.84 -25.19 73.59
N ILE A 545 -14.01 -25.37 72.27
CA ILE A 545 -15.30 -25.38 71.59
C ILE A 545 -15.65 -26.83 71.24
N GLU A 546 -16.48 -27.47 72.06
CA GLU A 546 -17.06 -28.78 71.75
C GLU A 546 -18.19 -28.61 70.72
N ALA A 547 -18.00 -29.18 69.52
CA ALA A 547 -19.11 -29.44 68.60
C ALA A 547 -19.92 -30.63 69.13
N GLN A 548 -21.11 -30.41 69.70
CA GLN A 548 -22.05 -31.49 69.99
C GLN A 548 -22.83 -31.86 68.73
N SER A 549 -22.74 -33.12 68.33
CA SER A 549 -23.65 -33.71 67.34
C SER A 549 -25.07 -33.79 67.95
N PRO A 550 -26.14 -33.67 67.14
CA PRO A 550 -27.50 -33.60 67.66
C PRO A 550 -27.87 -34.86 68.45
N LEU A 551 -28.23 -34.66 69.71
CA LEU A 551 -28.99 -35.62 70.51
C LEU A 551 -30.39 -35.75 69.90
N GLY A 552 -30.69 -36.93 69.38
CA GLY A 552 -32.03 -37.53 69.43
C GLY A 552 -33.11 -36.94 68.51
N ASP A 553 -33.23 -37.61 67.36
CA ASP A 553 -34.46 -37.93 66.63
C ASP A 553 -35.01 -36.97 65.55
N ALA A 554 -35.37 -37.59 64.42
CA ALA A 554 -35.99 -37.06 63.19
C ALA A 554 -35.15 -36.16 62.23
N GLY A 555 -34.20 -36.78 61.52
CA GLY A 555 -34.30 -36.79 60.05
C GLY A 555 -33.92 -35.56 59.20
N ASN A 556 -32.98 -34.70 59.60
CA ASN A 556 -32.39 -33.74 58.64
C ASN A 556 -30.86 -33.84 58.61
N ARG A 557 -30.28 -34.23 57.47
CA ARG A 557 -28.82 -34.46 57.29
C ARG A 557 -28.04 -33.20 56.93
N ASP A 558 -28.74 -32.07 56.77
CA ASP A 558 -28.23 -30.83 56.16
C ASP A 558 -28.30 -29.64 57.15
N THR A 559 -27.94 -29.85 58.42
CA THR A 559 -27.92 -28.76 59.42
C THR A 559 -26.73 -28.89 60.36
N ASN A 560 -25.89 -27.85 60.38
CA ASN A 560 -24.75 -27.70 61.28
C ASN A 560 -25.22 -27.04 62.58
N VAL A 561 -24.87 -27.60 63.73
CA VAL A 561 -25.23 -27.07 65.06
C VAL A 561 -23.95 -26.75 65.83
N MET A 562 -23.81 -25.51 66.29
CA MET A 562 -22.60 -24.97 66.91
C MET A 562 -22.96 -24.28 68.22
N SER A 563 -22.23 -24.53 69.30
CA SER A 563 -22.47 -23.88 70.59
C SER A 563 -21.19 -23.36 71.22
N ALA A 564 -21.25 -22.16 71.80
CA ALA A 564 -20.16 -21.59 72.60
C ALA A 564 -20.71 -20.95 73.88
N LYS A 565 -19.92 -20.98 74.95
CA LYS A 565 -20.32 -20.52 76.29
C LYS A 565 -19.28 -19.57 76.88
N LYS A 566 -19.72 -18.68 77.76
CA LYS A 566 -18.87 -17.74 78.51
C LYS A 566 -17.98 -16.88 77.60
N LEU A 567 -18.59 -16.19 76.65
CA LEU A 567 -17.90 -15.31 75.71
C LEU A 567 -17.91 -13.88 76.25
N ASN A 568 -16.81 -13.16 76.11
CA ASN A 568 -16.73 -11.74 76.44
C ASN A 568 -16.79 -10.90 75.16
N ALA A 569 -17.27 -9.67 75.26
CA ALA A 569 -17.28 -8.73 74.15
C ALA A 569 -15.90 -8.66 73.46
N GLY A 570 -15.88 -8.83 72.13
CA GLY A 570 -14.67 -8.82 71.31
C GLY A 570 -14.00 -10.18 71.12
N ASP A 571 -14.46 -11.24 71.78
CA ASP A 571 -13.94 -12.59 71.53
C ASP A 571 -14.26 -13.01 70.08
N SER A 572 -13.25 -13.56 69.40
CA SER A 572 -13.38 -14.26 68.12
C SER A 572 -13.68 -15.72 68.38
N VAL A 573 -14.71 -16.25 67.74
CA VAL A 573 -15.17 -17.63 67.89
C VAL A 573 -15.12 -18.30 66.52
N SER A 574 -14.43 -19.43 66.41
CA SER A 574 -14.35 -20.24 65.19
C SER A 574 -14.86 -21.66 65.45
N PHE A 575 -15.60 -22.21 64.48
CA PHE A 575 -16.09 -23.58 64.48
C PHE A 575 -15.57 -24.30 63.25
N SER A 576 -14.88 -25.43 63.43
CA SER A 576 -14.55 -26.33 62.33
C SER A 576 -15.70 -27.28 62.06
N LEU A 577 -16.12 -27.36 60.80
CA LEU A 577 -17.26 -28.16 60.35
C LEU A 577 -16.75 -29.31 59.47
N ASN A 578 -17.14 -30.53 59.83
CA ASN A 578 -16.63 -31.75 59.20
C ASN A 578 -17.60 -32.33 58.14
N LYS A 579 -18.72 -31.65 57.87
CA LYS A 579 -19.79 -32.09 56.97
C LYS A 579 -20.46 -30.90 56.30
N GLY A 580 -20.88 -31.09 55.05
CA GLY A 580 -21.59 -30.07 54.26
C GLY A 580 -20.67 -29.18 53.42
N SER A 581 -21.22 -28.11 52.86
CA SER A 581 -20.46 -27.11 52.08
C SER A 581 -19.50 -26.29 52.93
N LEU A 582 -19.78 -26.09 54.22
CA LEU A 582 -18.94 -25.28 55.11
C LEU A 582 -17.86 -26.14 55.77
N SER A 583 -16.63 -25.61 55.82
CA SER A 583 -15.50 -26.21 56.55
C SER A 583 -15.11 -25.43 57.80
N GLU A 584 -15.34 -24.12 57.81
CA GLU A 584 -15.15 -23.27 58.98
C GLU A 584 -16.21 -22.18 59.00
N PHE A 585 -16.66 -21.80 60.20
CA PHE A 585 -17.50 -20.63 60.40
C PHE A 585 -17.00 -19.87 61.63
N SER A 586 -16.79 -18.56 61.48
CA SER A 586 -16.29 -17.72 62.56
C SER A 586 -17.02 -16.39 62.67
N PHE A 587 -16.96 -15.78 63.86
CA PHE A 587 -17.56 -14.48 64.12
C PHE A 587 -16.94 -13.80 65.35
N PHE A 588 -17.27 -12.51 65.54
CA PHE A 588 -16.91 -11.74 66.74
C PHE A 588 -18.14 -11.43 67.58
N THR A 589 -17.99 -11.55 68.89
CA THR A 589 -19.01 -11.12 69.86
C THR A 589 -18.97 -9.61 70.08
N GLN A 590 -20.13 -8.97 70.14
CA GLN A 590 -20.27 -7.52 70.39
C GLN A 590 -20.56 -7.19 71.85
N SER A 591 -20.99 -8.18 72.64
CA SER A 591 -21.26 -8.07 74.08
C SER A 591 -20.97 -9.39 74.78
N ASP A 592 -20.91 -9.39 76.11
CA ASP A 592 -20.74 -10.61 76.89
C ASP A 592 -21.94 -11.56 76.72
N LEU A 593 -21.67 -12.85 76.46
CA LEU A 593 -22.68 -13.88 76.24
C LEU A 593 -22.47 -15.07 77.19
N THR A 594 -23.54 -15.49 77.86
CA THR A 594 -23.50 -16.69 78.70
C THR A 594 -23.40 -17.96 77.86
N GLU A 595 -24.21 -18.04 76.80
CA GLU A 595 -24.24 -19.13 75.84
C GLU A 595 -24.80 -18.61 74.52
N ILE A 596 -24.25 -19.07 73.40
CA ILE A 596 -24.81 -18.88 72.06
C ILE A 596 -24.88 -20.25 71.37
N LEU A 597 -25.99 -20.48 70.68
CA LEU A 597 -26.19 -21.65 69.83
C LEU A 597 -26.50 -21.14 68.42
N ILE A 598 -25.74 -21.56 67.42
CA ILE A 598 -25.97 -21.20 66.02
C ILE A 598 -26.26 -22.48 65.26
N THR A 599 -27.33 -22.48 64.48
CA THR A 599 -27.58 -23.53 63.50
C THR A 599 -27.46 -22.96 62.10
N ILE A 600 -26.75 -23.66 61.20
CA ILE A 600 -26.72 -23.31 59.79
C ILE A 600 -27.38 -24.44 59.03
N LYS A 601 -28.50 -24.14 58.38
CA LYS A 601 -29.22 -25.09 57.53
C LYS A 601 -28.70 -24.98 56.10
N GLU A 602 -28.26 -26.10 55.54
CA GLU A 602 -27.79 -26.20 54.15
C GLU A 602 -28.99 -26.61 53.27
N GLU A 603 -29.23 -25.88 52.18
CA GLU A 603 -30.36 -26.11 51.28
C GLU A 603 -29.89 -26.09 49.81
N LYS A 604 -30.36 -27.07 49.02
CA LYS A 604 -30.05 -27.14 47.57
C LYS A 604 -30.90 -26.20 46.73
N ASN A 605 -32.13 -25.94 47.17
CA ASN A 605 -33.11 -25.16 46.43
C ASN A 605 -33.42 -23.89 47.22
N LEU A 606 -33.70 -22.81 46.50
CA LEU A 606 -34.07 -21.52 47.08
C LEU A 606 -35.35 -21.66 47.94
N PRO A 607 -35.35 -21.20 49.21
CA PRO A 607 -36.55 -21.20 50.04
C PRO A 607 -37.70 -20.38 49.43
N ALA A 608 -38.94 -20.82 49.68
CA ALA A 608 -40.13 -20.18 49.10
C ALA A 608 -40.28 -18.72 49.58
N GLY A 609 -40.59 -17.82 48.63
CA GLY A 609 -40.82 -16.39 48.90
C GLY A 609 -39.58 -15.50 48.82
N ILE A 610 -38.41 -16.06 48.49
CA ILE A 610 -37.16 -15.33 48.31
C ILE A 610 -36.89 -15.13 46.80
N PRO A 611 -36.44 -13.95 46.35
CA PRO A 611 -36.11 -13.71 44.95
C PRO A 611 -34.89 -14.53 44.51
N ASP A 612 -34.89 -14.99 43.26
CA ASP A 612 -33.76 -15.69 42.66
C ASP A 612 -32.53 -14.75 42.55
N PRO A 613 -31.33 -15.16 43.02
CA PRO A 613 -30.12 -14.35 42.92
C PRO A 613 -29.60 -14.13 41.49
N ARG A 614 -30.19 -14.78 40.48
CA ARG A 614 -29.85 -14.68 39.05
C ARG A 614 -28.42 -15.08 38.73
N VAL A 615 -27.90 -16.03 39.50
CA VAL A 615 -26.61 -16.69 39.28
C VAL A 615 -26.78 -18.18 39.56
N PRO A 616 -26.01 -19.08 38.92
CA PRO A 616 -25.95 -20.46 39.35
C PRO A 616 -25.51 -20.55 40.81
N VAL A 617 -26.33 -21.20 41.64
CA VAL A 617 -26.09 -21.40 43.07
C VAL A 617 -25.83 -22.88 43.33
N TYR A 618 -24.72 -23.17 44.02
CA TYR A 618 -24.37 -24.51 44.46
C TYR A 618 -25.16 -24.89 45.72
N ARG A 619 -25.21 -23.97 46.70
CA ARG A 619 -25.90 -24.15 47.99
C ARG A 619 -26.38 -22.83 48.59
N TYR A 620 -27.46 -22.91 49.35
CA TYR A 620 -27.94 -21.86 50.25
C TYR A 620 -27.62 -22.26 51.70
N GLU A 621 -27.13 -21.32 52.49
CA GLU A 621 -26.85 -21.52 53.91
C GLU A 621 -27.67 -20.53 54.73
N THR A 622 -28.49 -21.05 55.65
CA THR A 622 -29.42 -20.26 56.47
C THR A 622 -28.99 -20.32 57.93
N PRO A 623 -28.24 -19.30 58.44
CA PRO A 623 -27.86 -19.22 59.84
C PRO A 623 -29.02 -18.75 60.72
N GLU A 624 -29.25 -19.45 61.83
CA GLU A 624 -30.18 -19.08 62.89
C GLU A 624 -29.44 -19.03 64.23
N VAL A 625 -29.64 -17.95 64.98
CA VAL A 625 -29.03 -17.74 66.30
C VAL A 625 -30.07 -17.99 67.38
N PHE A 626 -29.69 -18.79 68.37
CA PHE A 626 -30.46 -19.12 69.56
C PHE A 626 -29.67 -18.75 70.81
N ARG A 627 -30.40 -18.41 71.87
CA ARG A 627 -29.86 -18.05 73.21
C ARG A 627 -29.00 -16.78 73.26
N ALA A 628 -28.87 -16.06 72.13
CA ALA A 628 -28.31 -14.72 72.01
C ALA A 628 -29.07 -13.94 70.92
N ASP A 629 -28.94 -12.62 70.90
CA ASP A 629 -29.47 -11.79 69.81
C ASP A 629 -28.46 -11.72 68.65
N LYS A 630 -28.98 -11.68 67.42
CA LYS A 630 -28.17 -11.72 66.19
C LYS A 630 -27.24 -10.52 66.03
N ASP A 631 -27.60 -9.37 66.60
CA ASP A 631 -26.80 -8.14 66.63
C ASP A 631 -25.65 -8.19 67.65
N GLN A 632 -25.68 -9.14 68.59
CA GLN A 632 -24.56 -9.44 69.49
C GLN A 632 -23.44 -10.21 68.80
N VAL A 633 -23.63 -10.58 67.52
CA VAL A 633 -22.65 -11.22 66.66
C VAL A 633 -22.35 -10.32 65.48
N SER A 634 -21.09 -10.28 65.06
CA SER A 634 -20.62 -9.43 63.97
C SER A 634 -19.56 -10.10 63.15
N SER A 635 -19.35 -9.57 61.94
CA SER A 635 -18.25 -9.99 61.06
C SER A 635 -18.24 -11.51 60.77
N PRO A 636 -19.37 -12.15 60.47
CA PRO A 636 -19.38 -13.57 60.15
C PRO A 636 -18.54 -13.88 58.91
N GLU A 637 -17.66 -14.87 59.05
CA GLU A 637 -16.81 -15.37 58.00
C GLU A 637 -17.07 -16.86 57.79
N TYR A 638 -17.22 -17.24 56.53
CA TYR A 638 -17.51 -18.59 56.08
C TYR A 638 -16.32 -19.11 55.27
N GLU A 639 -15.79 -20.26 55.64
CA GLU A 639 -14.96 -21.07 54.77
C GLU A 639 -15.84 -22.19 54.17
N PHE A 640 -15.88 -22.27 52.85
CA PHE A 640 -16.75 -23.19 52.14
C PHE A 640 -16.07 -23.86 50.95
N LYS A 641 -16.59 -25.03 50.59
CA LYS A 641 -16.08 -25.91 49.55
C LYS A 641 -17.08 -26.00 48.41
N ILE A 642 -16.62 -25.77 47.19
CA ILE A 642 -17.39 -26.00 45.97
C ILE A 642 -16.71 -27.12 45.16
N PRO A 643 -17.42 -28.21 44.81
CA PRO A 643 -16.87 -29.26 43.97
C PRO A 643 -16.38 -28.69 42.63
N LYS A 644 -15.18 -29.08 42.21
CA LYS A 644 -14.63 -28.68 40.91
C LYS A 644 -15.56 -29.10 39.77
N SER A 645 -16.15 -30.30 39.88
CA SER A 645 -17.14 -30.80 38.90
C SER A 645 -18.33 -29.86 38.72
N TRP A 646 -18.89 -29.32 39.81
CA TRP A 646 -19.99 -28.36 39.72
C TRP A 646 -19.57 -27.04 39.07
N MET A 647 -18.36 -26.57 39.36
CA MET A 647 -17.82 -25.36 38.73
C MET A 647 -17.61 -25.56 37.22
N ASP A 648 -17.05 -26.70 36.84
CA ASP A 648 -16.81 -27.06 35.43
C ASP A 648 -18.14 -27.22 34.68
N GLU A 649 -19.17 -27.83 35.29
CA GLU A 649 -20.53 -27.94 34.74
C GLU A 649 -21.21 -26.57 34.49
N ASN A 650 -20.80 -25.53 35.22
CA ASN A 650 -21.35 -24.18 35.11
C ASN A 650 -20.39 -23.20 34.39
N ASP A 651 -19.30 -23.72 33.80
CA ASP A 651 -18.23 -22.94 33.16
C ASP A 651 -17.66 -21.82 34.05
N LEU A 652 -17.47 -22.10 35.34
CA LEU A 652 -16.99 -21.13 36.33
C LEU A 652 -15.51 -21.38 36.66
N ILE A 653 -14.72 -20.31 36.69
CA ILE A 653 -13.37 -20.35 37.29
C ILE A 653 -13.44 -19.84 38.74
N PRO A 654 -12.41 -20.09 39.58
CA PRO A 654 -12.43 -19.62 40.97
C PRO A 654 -12.68 -18.11 41.13
N ALA A 655 -12.29 -17.28 40.16
CA ALA A 655 -12.54 -15.83 40.17
C ALA A 655 -14.02 -15.45 39.97
N ASP A 656 -14.84 -16.33 39.41
CA ASP A 656 -16.27 -16.09 39.19
C ASP A 656 -17.12 -16.45 40.42
N ILE A 657 -16.52 -17.08 41.45
CA ILE A 657 -17.25 -17.53 42.64
C ILE A 657 -17.58 -16.36 43.57
N LEU A 658 -18.83 -16.31 44.02
CA LEU A 658 -19.40 -15.25 44.84
C LEU A 658 -20.10 -15.85 46.08
N CYS A 659 -20.10 -15.08 47.15
CA CYS A 659 -20.99 -15.28 48.29
C CYS A 659 -22.02 -14.15 48.28
N LEU A 660 -23.29 -14.47 48.10
CA LEU A 660 -24.38 -13.49 48.11
C LEU A 660 -25.11 -13.57 49.44
N SER A 661 -25.38 -12.44 50.10
CA SER A 661 -26.16 -12.37 51.34
C SER A 661 -27.53 -11.75 51.06
N TYR A 662 -28.59 -12.34 51.57
CA TYR A 662 -29.96 -11.88 51.35
C TYR A 662 -30.41 -10.87 52.41
N GLU A 663 -30.77 -9.66 51.98
CA GLU A 663 -31.26 -8.60 52.86
C GLU A 663 -32.80 -8.57 52.86
N CYS A 664 -33.40 -9.06 53.93
CA CYS A 664 -34.86 -9.19 54.05
C CYS A 664 -35.64 -7.87 54.01
N LYS A 665 -35.02 -6.73 54.37
CA LYS A 665 -35.69 -5.42 54.38
C LYS A 665 -35.82 -4.83 52.97
N THR A 666 -34.81 -5.02 52.14
CA THR A 666 -34.73 -4.52 50.77
C THR A 666 -35.19 -5.55 49.75
N ASN A 667 -35.26 -6.83 50.16
CA ASN A 667 -35.56 -7.98 49.31
C ASN A 667 -34.52 -8.14 48.18
N GLU A 668 -33.25 -7.84 48.49
CA GLU A 668 -32.14 -7.86 47.53
C GLU A 668 -31.01 -8.78 47.98
N TRP A 669 -30.25 -9.27 47.00
CA TRP A 669 -29.02 -10.02 47.24
C TRP A 669 -27.81 -9.10 47.13
N LYS A 670 -26.99 -9.07 48.18
CA LYS A 670 -25.74 -8.30 48.21
C LYS A 670 -24.56 -9.23 48.00
N SER A 671 -23.71 -8.91 47.03
CA SER A 671 -22.52 -9.69 46.73
C SER A 671 -21.37 -9.35 47.67
N PHE A 672 -20.67 -10.38 48.13
CA PHE A 672 -19.45 -10.30 48.91
C PHE A 672 -18.33 -11.01 48.16
N GLN A 673 -17.15 -10.38 48.16
CA GLN A 673 -15.97 -10.93 47.51
C GLN A 673 -15.56 -12.23 48.21
N THR A 674 -15.25 -13.24 47.41
CA THR A 674 -14.70 -14.50 47.90
C THR A 674 -13.20 -14.53 47.67
N VAL A 675 -12.49 -15.23 48.54
CA VAL A 675 -11.06 -15.49 48.42
C VAL A 675 -10.89 -16.98 48.18
N TYR A 676 -10.44 -17.37 46.99
CA TYR A 676 -10.03 -18.73 46.71
C TYR A 676 -8.77 -19.07 47.50
N THR A 677 -8.81 -20.12 48.32
CA THR A 677 -7.69 -20.49 49.22
C THR A 677 -6.84 -21.60 48.62
N CYS A 678 -7.45 -22.74 48.26
CA CYS A 678 -6.74 -23.87 47.66
C CYS A 678 -7.70 -24.87 47.00
N PHE A 679 -7.12 -25.87 46.34
CA PHE A 679 -7.82 -27.06 45.83
C PHE A 679 -7.36 -28.27 46.64
N ASP A 680 -8.30 -29.02 47.22
CA ASP A 680 -7.99 -30.17 48.08
C ASP A 680 -7.92 -31.51 47.34
N GLY A 681 -8.05 -31.49 46.01
CA GLY A 681 -8.07 -32.66 45.14
C GLY A 681 -9.46 -32.98 44.57
N GLU A 682 -10.52 -32.47 45.20
CA GLU A 682 -11.91 -32.66 44.75
C GLU A 682 -12.70 -31.33 44.75
N ASN A 683 -12.44 -30.48 45.74
CA ASN A 683 -13.15 -29.22 45.95
C ASN A 683 -12.21 -28.02 45.90
N CYS A 684 -12.72 -26.91 45.36
CA CYS A 684 -12.13 -25.59 45.52
C CYS A 684 -12.63 -24.98 46.83
N ILE A 685 -11.71 -24.49 47.67
CA ILE A 685 -12.02 -23.91 48.97
C ILE A 685 -11.98 -22.39 48.87
N PHE A 686 -12.95 -21.72 49.50
CA PHE A 686 -13.14 -20.28 49.47
C PHE A 686 -13.43 -19.73 50.85
N LYS A 687 -13.05 -18.46 51.10
CA LYS A 687 -13.48 -17.69 52.27
C LYS A 687 -14.31 -16.48 51.86
N ALA A 688 -15.35 -16.18 52.62
CA ALA A 688 -16.13 -14.96 52.43
C ALA A 688 -16.58 -14.38 53.77
N LYS A 689 -16.41 -13.06 53.93
CA LYS A 689 -16.87 -12.31 55.10
C LYS A 689 -18.11 -11.50 54.73
N THR A 690 -19.18 -11.68 55.51
CA THR A 690 -20.44 -10.94 55.33
C THR A 690 -20.66 -9.94 56.47
N TYR A 691 -21.58 -9.00 56.31
CA TYR A 691 -21.84 -7.98 57.34
C TYR A 691 -22.66 -8.53 58.51
N ASP A 692 -23.62 -9.41 58.23
CA ASP A 692 -24.58 -9.93 59.19
C ASP A 692 -24.88 -11.41 58.95
N LEU A 693 -25.46 -12.07 59.96
CA LEU A 693 -25.83 -13.49 59.89
C LEU A 693 -27.14 -13.70 59.11
N THR A 694 -27.20 -13.27 57.85
CA THR A 694 -28.35 -13.51 56.96
C THR A 694 -28.15 -14.76 56.11
N MET A 695 -29.22 -15.20 55.43
CA MET A 695 -29.13 -16.31 54.50
C MET A 695 -28.14 -15.95 53.38
N ILE A 696 -27.26 -16.89 53.05
CA ILE A 696 -26.28 -16.72 51.97
C ILE A 696 -26.51 -17.73 50.85
N ALA A 697 -26.10 -17.35 49.63
CA ALA A 697 -26.03 -18.23 48.46
C ALA A 697 -24.57 -18.32 48.00
N LEU A 698 -24.07 -19.55 47.91
CA LEU A 698 -22.73 -19.87 47.42
C LEU A 698 -22.86 -20.25 45.94
N GLY A 699 -22.33 -19.43 45.05
CA GLY A 699 -22.55 -19.58 43.61
C GLY A 699 -21.49 -18.86 42.79
N GLY A 700 -21.76 -18.61 41.50
CA GLY A 700 -20.81 -17.86 40.68
C GLY A 700 -21.43 -17.12 39.51
N LYS A 701 -20.76 -16.06 39.05
CA LYS A 701 -21.20 -15.22 37.93
C LYS A 701 -20.01 -14.92 37.03
N LYS A 702 -20.12 -15.26 35.75
CA LYS A 702 -19.11 -14.89 34.74
C LYS A 702 -18.90 -13.38 34.72
N THR A 703 -17.66 -12.96 34.91
CA THR A 703 -17.27 -11.56 34.72
C THR A 703 -17.14 -11.27 33.22
N CYS A 704 -18.12 -10.55 32.63
CA CYS A 704 -17.97 -10.06 31.26
C CYS A 704 -16.90 -8.96 31.22
N SER A 705 -15.70 -9.28 30.75
CA SER A 705 -14.79 -8.29 30.18
C SER A 705 -15.44 -7.75 28.89
N GLN A 706 -15.50 -6.42 28.78
CA GLN A 706 -15.88 -5.79 27.52
C GLN A 706 -14.81 -6.11 26.47
N ASN A 707 -15.20 -6.88 25.46
CA ASN A 707 -14.71 -6.72 24.10
C ASN A 707 -15.86 -7.06 23.14
N THR A 708 -16.24 -6.04 22.38
CA THR A 708 -16.98 -6.13 21.12
C THR A 708 -16.25 -7.09 20.17
N ASP A 709 -16.84 -8.22 19.81
CA ASP A 709 -17.61 -8.37 18.56
C ASP A 709 -17.76 -9.84 18.13
N LYS A 710 -18.90 -10.08 17.44
CA LYS A 710 -19.29 -11.22 16.59
C LYS A 710 -19.90 -12.47 17.25
N SER A 711 -21.21 -12.60 17.09
CA SER A 711 -21.78 -13.81 16.48
C SER A 711 -22.89 -13.47 15.49
N SER A 712 -22.74 -14.03 14.29
CA SER A 712 -23.74 -14.19 13.25
C SER A 712 -24.88 -15.12 13.68
N ASP A 713 -26.04 -14.89 13.07
CA ASP A 713 -27.13 -15.82 12.77
C ASP A 713 -27.86 -16.56 13.90
N GLU A 714 -29.13 -16.18 14.12
CA GLU A 714 -30.27 -17.06 13.82
C GLU A 714 -31.60 -16.26 13.76
N LYS A 715 -32.42 -16.59 12.76
CA LYS A 715 -33.78 -16.05 12.52
C LYS A 715 -34.74 -16.39 13.67
N PRO A 716 -35.90 -15.70 13.73
CA PRO A 716 -37.12 -16.45 13.42
C PRO A 716 -38.04 -15.78 12.40
N VAL A 717 -38.89 -16.64 11.86
CA VAL A 717 -39.88 -16.46 10.79
C VAL A 717 -41.24 -16.02 11.38
N LEU A 718 -42.12 -15.52 10.48
CA LEU A 718 -43.56 -15.21 10.59
C LEU A 718 -43.83 -13.72 10.88
N GLU A 719 -44.70 -12.99 10.17
CA GLU A 719 -45.79 -13.38 9.28
C GLU A 719 -46.17 -12.23 8.33
N ASP A 720 -46.74 -12.62 7.20
CA ASP A 720 -47.27 -11.81 6.10
C ASP A 720 -48.52 -11.01 6.50
N ASN A 721 -48.66 -9.79 5.95
CA ASN A 721 -49.96 -9.17 5.65
C ASN A 721 -49.77 -7.94 4.74
N SER A 722 -49.67 -8.24 3.45
CA SER A 722 -50.37 -7.62 2.31
C SER A 722 -51.10 -6.25 2.46
N VAL A 723 -50.81 -5.39 1.46
CA VAL A 723 -51.77 -4.63 0.59
C VAL A 723 -52.06 -3.13 0.87
N LEU A 724 -51.62 -2.33 -0.13
CA LEU A 724 -52.16 -1.12 -0.79
C LEU A 724 -52.71 0.05 0.07
N GLU A 725 -52.12 1.24 -0.11
CA GLU A 725 -52.71 2.36 -0.88
C GLU A 725 -51.83 3.64 -0.82
N LYS A 726 -51.58 4.24 -1.99
CA LYS A 726 -51.37 5.70 -2.20
C LYS A 726 -52.74 6.26 -2.60
N PRO A 727 -53.12 7.55 -2.37
CA PRO A 727 -52.35 8.69 -2.91
C PRO A 727 -52.48 10.07 -2.18
N ALA A 728 -51.77 11.05 -2.76
CA ALA A 728 -52.12 12.47 -2.96
C ALA A 728 -51.55 13.59 -2.05
N ASP A 729 -50.68 14.39 -2.69
CA ASP A 729 -50.65 15.87 -2.82
C ASP A 729 -50.84 16.85 -1.64
N LYS A 730 -49.86 17.78 -1.53
CA LYS A 730 -49.99 19.27 -1.51
C LYS A 730 -48.61 19.88 -1.19
N SER A 731 -47.93 20.55 -2.13
CA SER A 731 -48.04 21.97 -2.56
C SER A 731 -47.43 23.01 -1.60
N GLY A 732 -46.46 23.78 -2.12
CA GLY A 732 -45.92 25.05 -1.58
C GLY A 732 -44.38 25.02 -1.49
N GLY A 733 -43.56 25.73 -2.27
CA GLY A 733 -43.76 26.95 -3.04
C GLY A 733 -43.23 28.17 -2.25
N GLY A 734 -42.04 28.66 -2.58
CA GLY A 734 -41.48 29.88 -1.98
C GLY A 734 -40.07 30.24 -2.47
N GLU A 735 -40.00 31.01 -3.56
CA GLU A 735 -38.82 31.77 -4.02
C GLU A 735 -38.52 32.97 -3.11
N MET A 736 -37.26 33.42 -3.05
CA MET A 736 -36.95 34.84 -2.86
C MET A 736 -35.60 35.23 -3.50
N GLN A 737 -35.65 36.24 -4.37
CA GLN A 737 -34.53 36.87 -5.09
C GLN A 737 -33.88 38.02 -4.28
N SER A 738 -32.57 38.18 -4.48
CA SER A 738 -31.80 39.43 -4.77
C SER A 738 -32.22 40.78 -4.15
N THR A 739 -31.26 41.48 -3.52
CA THR A 739 -30.94 42.91 -3.82
C THR A 739 -29.56 43.39 -3.30
N ARG A 740 -28.73 43.89 -4.24
CA ARG A 740 -27.95 45.16 -4.32
C ARG A 740 -26.91 45.63 -3.26
N ASN A 741 -25.68 45.92 -3.77
CA ASN A 741 -24.65 46.93 -3.31
C ASN A 741 -25.09 48.39 -3.62
N PRO A 742 -24.34 49.54 -3.39
CA PRO A 742 -22.93 49.83 -2.94
C PRO A 742 -22.84 51.09 -1.99
N PRO A 743 -21.82 52.02 -1.93
CA PRO A 743 -20.38 52.07 -2.32
C PRO A 743 -19.36 52.70 -1.30
N GLY A 744 -18.06 52.34 -1.44
CA GLY A 744 -16.87 53.23 -1.60
C GLY A 744 -16.25 54.06 -0.45
N LEU A 745 -14.95 53.83 -0.12
CA LEU A 745 -13.84 54.82 -0.19
C LEU A 745 -12.45 54.23 0.18
N MET A 746 -11.42 54.80 -0.47
CA MET A 746 -10.00 54.43 -0.59
C MET A 746 -9.06 54.88 0.57
N ASN A 747 -7.91 54.17 0.66
CA ASN A 747 -6.54 54.60 1.05
C ASN A 747 -6.31 55.09 2.50
N THR A 748 -5.21 54.80 3.21
CA THR A 748 -3.80 54.51 2.85
C THR A 748 -3.04 53.94 4.06
N ASP A 749 -1.87 53.37 3.78
CA ASP A 749 -0.65 53.22 4.60
C ASP A 749 -0.25 51.88 5.24
N LEU A 750 0.83 51.37 4.62
CA LEU A 750 1.76 50.33 5.02
C LEU A 750 2.32 50.48 6.44
N LYS A 751 2.50 49.34 7.12
CA LYS A 751 3.76 48.98 7.81
C LYS A 751 3.84 47.49 8.18
N LYS A 752 4.87 46.84 7.61
CA LYS A 752 5.77 45.78 8.16
C LYS A 752 5.31 44.30 8.25
N MET A 753 5.68 43.57 7.17
CA MET A 753 6.33 42.22 7.02
C MET A 753 6.78 41.39 8.26
N PRO A 754 7.16 40.07 8.12
CA PRO A 754 7.29 39.23 6.90
C PRO A 754 6.71 37.77 6.93
N LEU A 755 6.54 37.21 5.72
CA LEU A 755 6.40 35.79 5.36
C LEU A 755 7.79 35.10 5.23
N PRO A 756 7.91 33.76 5.41
CA PRO A 756 9.17 33.04 5.17
C PRO A 756 9.35 32.68 3.68
N LEU A 757 10.51 33.08 3.14
CA LEU A 757 11.08 32.68 1.85
C LEU A 757 11.93 31.42 2.09
N PHE A 758 11.66 30.31 1.39
CA PHE A 758 12.65 29.26 1.15
C PHE A 758 12.85 29.16 -0.36
N LEU A 759 13.94 29.75 -0.85
CA LEU A 759 14.42 29.60 -2.22
C LEU A 759 15.92 29.29 -2.19
N ASN A 760 16.26 28.26 -2.97
CA ASN A 760 17.57 27.65 -3.19
C ASN A 760 18.78 28.61 -3.25
N LEU A 761 19.79 28.32 -2.42
CA LEU A 761 21.06 29.05 -2.31
C LEU A 761 22.23 28.34 -3.02
N ALA A 762 21.95 27.57 -4.07
CA ALA A 762 22.97 26.85 -4.86
C ALA A 762 23.28 27.46 -6.25
N ALA A 763 22.49 28.44 -6.73
CA ALA A 763 22.61 28.94 -8.10
C ALA A 763 23.43 30.25 -8.28
N ILE A 764 23.89 30.89 -7.20
CA ILE A 764 24.57 32.20 -7.28
C ILE A 764 26.11 32.10 -7.19
N PHE A 765 26.68 30.94 -6.84
CA PHE A 765 28.13 30.79 -6.72
C PHE A 765 28.87 30.40 -8.03
N VAL A 766 28.15 29.92 -9.04
CA VAL A 766 28.74 29.52 -10.35
C VAL A 766 28.83 30.71 -11.33
N PHE A 767 28.02 31.75 -11.17
CA PHE A 767 28.00 32.90 -12.08
C PHE A 767 29.07 33.97 -11.82
N LEU A 768 29.79 33.93 -10.69
CA LEU A 768 30.86 34.89 -10.36
C LEU A 768 32.28 34.43 -10.73
N ILE A 769 32.47 33.16 -11.11
CA ILE A 769 33.80 32.62 -11.48
C ILE A 769 34.02 32.59 -13.00
N PHE A 770 32.97 32.52 -13.84
CA PHE A 770 33.12 32.59 -15.30
C PHE A 770 33.07 34.02 -15.89
N GLY A 771 32.60 35.01 -15.13
CA GLY A 771 32.52 36.42 -15.55
C GLY A 771 33.86 37.16 -15.64
N PHE A 772 34.96 36.60 -15.14
CA PHE A 772 36.27 37.27 -15.07
C PHE A 772 37.32 36.82 -16.10
N PHE A 773 37.02 35.81 -16.95
CA PHE A 773 37.99 35.31 -17.95
C PHE A 773 37.67 35.60 -19.43
N SER A 774 36.54 36.24 -19.77
CA SER A 774 36.18 36.52 -21.18
C SER A 774 36.25 38.00 -21.60
N ALA A 775 37.05 38.82 -20.91
CA ALA A 775 37.26 40.22 -21.28
C ALA A 775 38.75 40.61 -21.34
N LYS A 776 39.59 39.79 -21.99
CA LYS A 776 40.95 40.23 -22.41
C LYS A 776 41.62 39.30 -23.42
N ARG A 777 41.08 39.18 -24.64
CA ARG A 777 41.88 38.70 -25.79
C ARG A 777 41.34 39.20 -27.13
N ASN A 778 41.55 40.48 -27.39
CA ASN A 778 41.78 40.99 -28.74
C ASN A 778 42.48 42.36 -28.68
N LYS A 779 43.82 42.33 -28.70
CA LYS A 779 44.67 43.41 -29.25
C LYS A 779 46.12 42.92 -29.41
N LYS A 780 46.50 42.73 -30.68
CA LYS A 780 47.85 42.82 -31.27
C LYS A 780 48.91 41.78 -30.84
N ARG A 781 49.13 40.76 -31.67
CA ARG A 781 50.16 40.74 -32.73
C ARG A 781 49.93 39.56 -33.65
#